data_AF-A0A5B9W0I1-F1
#
_entry.id   AF-A0A5B9W0I1-F1
#
_cell.length_a   1.000
_cell.length_b   1.000
_cell.length_c   1.000
_cell.angle_alpha   90.00
_cell.angle_beta   90.00
_cell.angle_gamma   90.00
#
_symmetry.space_group_name_H-M   'P 1'
#
loop_
_entity.id
_entity.type
_entity.pdbx_description
1 polymer ?
#
loop_
_entity_poly.entity_id
_entity_poly.type
_entity_poly.pdbx_seq_one_letter_code
_entity_poly.pdbx_strand_id
1 'polypeptide(L)'
;MSTRSRRFFRLLPGLGLLTALATPARAADPKPQPLSPAEAARKLVVAEGLKIEQVLAEPTIAQPVFLNFDERGRLWLVEYRQYPNPAGLVELSRDKFWRAVYDKVPAPPPLGDKGLDRITIHEDADGDGTYERHKTFVDGLNIATACVKGRGGVWVLNPPYLLFYPDRDDDDVPDGDPVVHLQGFGLEDTHSVVNSLRWGPDGWLYAAQGSTVSGDVIRPGLDKVPVHSLGQLIWRYHPETRRYEIFAEGGGNAFGVEIDGKGRIFSGHNGGDTRGFHYVQGGYSLKGFQKHGPLSNPYAFGYFPAMKHARVERFTHNFVINEDDALRPQDRGRLFGVEPLQGRVVEAEIFPDGSTFQTRDIGYAVRSTDPWFRPVDIKAGPDGAIYVCDFYEGQIAHLRHHEGTIDPSNGRVYRLSAANAPHRPTPDLRKKPTAELVSVLMTGNRWARNTSLRLLADRRDPAAIPPLREALHSATGQAALEALWGLYLCGGLDPAESARALDHADPYVRLWAVRLLGDANRVGPDVAARLATMARGEPNAEVRSQLACTSRRLPAAQGLPVVANLLARDEDANDVQIPLLLWWAIEARCGADREAVLALFRGPELWSRPIVRKQILVRLMQRFAAAGSQKDLRTCAQLLEAAPDQGSRTLLLQGFEIATKGRSLATMPDELTAALAKSGGGSLLLDLRRGRPGAIEEALKVAADPSADPRRRIAMVEALGETRRPQVVASLKDLAERDGGDVRLAALNALLSFDDPSIAPAILACYPTMPDDARVAAETLLAARKASALALLEAINAGRIDRAAITPETVRTLSVHRDPRIVALVARLWPNAQGAATEQLRREVERLDALARSGAADRAKGKAVYLGLCGKCHVLFGEGGHVGPDLTSYGRNDLPNLLRNIVDPDAEIREGYQTVQVATKDGRILSGLLTEQDPQSLVLRGADGRDIAVRREDVEEIRGSRHSLMPEGILKPLDDAQIRDLLSYLRSSQPLN
;
A
#
# COMPACT_ATOMS: atom_id res chain seq x y z
N MET A 1 -42.74 16.56 -48.81
CA MET A 1 -44.09 17.12 -49.00
C MET A 1 -44.90 16.92 -47.73
N SER A 2 -45.37 18.04 -47.17
CA SER A 2 -46.75 18.24 -46.68
C SER A 2 -47.34 17.38 -45.54
N THR A 3 -47.59 18.10 -44.43
CA THR A 3 -48.89 18.26 -43.72
C THR A 3 -49.44 17.21 -42.76
N ARG A 4 -49.57 17.69 -41.51
CA ARG A 4 -50.54 17.39 -40.44
C ARG A 4 -51.99 17.28 -40.91
N SER A 5 -52.82 16.55 -40.14
CA SER A 5 -54.10 17.01 -39.53
C SER A 5 -54.97 15.79 -39.15
N ARG A 6 -55.13 15.46 -37.86
CA ARG A 6 -56.22 15.88 -36.95
C ARG A 6 -57.65 15.58 -37.44
N ARG A 7 -58.44 14.93 -36.57
CA ARG A 7 -59.78 15.33 -36.07
C ARG A 7 -60.37 14.18 -35.22
N PHE A 8 -61.34 14.34 -34.32
CA PHE A 8 -61.77 15.36 -33.33
C PHE A 8 -63.12 14.83 -32.77
N PHE A 9 -63.42 15.13 -31.50
CA PHE A 9 -64.73 15.23 -30.79
C PHE A 9 -64.96 14.25 -29.62
N ARG A 10 -65.06 14.63 -28.32
CA ARG A 10 -65.97 15.56 -27.53
C ARG A 10 -67.41 15.01 -27.46
N LEU A 11 -68.12 14.81 -26.31
CA LEU A 11 -68.19 15.49 -24.99
C LEU A 11 -68.99 14.70 -23.89
N LEU A 12 -68.63 14.94 -22.60
CA LEU A 12 -69.46 15.18 -21.37
C LEU A 12 -70.17 14.00 -20.62
N PRO A 13 -70.55 14.13 -19.31
CA PRO A 13 -69.71 14.16 -18.10
C PRO A 13 -70.25 13.28 -16.93
N GLY A 14 -69.47 13.04 -15.87
CA GLY A 14 -69.94 12.37 -14.65
C GLY A 14 -69.07 12.64 -13.43
N LEU A 15 -69.70 13.06 -12.33
CA LEU A 15 -69.18 13.55 -11.05
C LEU A 15 -67.98 12.77 -10.46
N GLY A 16 -67.04 13.52 -9.90
CA GLY A 16 -65.84 13.04 -9.24
C GLY A 16 -66.05 12.53 -7.82
N LEU A 17 -65.37 11.42 -7.52
CA LEU A 17 -64.94 11.02 -6.19
C LEU A 17 -63.42 10.80 -6.26
N LEU A 18 -62.67 11.56 -5.47
CA LEU A 18 -61.20 11.43 -5.35
C LEU A 18 -60.87 10.16 -4.57
N THR A 19 -60.49 9.10 -5.26
CA THR A 19 -59.67 8.00 -4.73
C THR A 19 -58.23 8.22 -5.15
N ALA A 20 -57.34 8.32 -4.16
CA ALA A 20 -55.90 8.45 -4.36
C ALA A 20 -55.36 7.26 -5.18
N LEU A 21 -54.98 7.52 -6.43
CA LEU A 21 -54.16 6.61 -7.22
C LEU A 21 -52.73 6.74 -6.70
N ALA A 22 -52.31 5.77 -5.89
CA ALA A 22 -50.90 5.52 -5.64
C ALA A 22 -50.22 5.21 -6.98
N THR A 23 -49.40 6.14 -7.46
CA THR A 23 -48.38 5.83 -8.48
C THR A 23 -47.45 4.75 -7.91
N PRO A 24 -47.23 3.61 -8.59
CA PRO A 24 -46.34 2.58 -8.09
C PRO A 24 -44.94 3.19 -7.99
N ALA A 25 -44.32 3.07 -6.81
CA ALA A 25 -42.89 3.27 -6.65
C ALA A 25 -42.18 2.47 -7.74
N ARG A 26 -41.32 3.12 -8.51
CA ARG A 26 -40.47 2.47 -9.50
C ARG A 26 -39.62 1.46 -8.73
N ALA A 27 -39.95 0.18 -8.84
CA ALA A 27 -39.18 -0.88 -8.22
C ALA A 27 -37.72 -0.72 -8.62
N ALA A 28 -36.80 -0.79 -7.66
CA ALA A 28 -35.38 -0.90 -7.95
C ALA A 28 -35.18 -2.02 -8.98
N ASP A 29 -34.33 -1.81 -9.99
CA ASP A 29 -34.01 -2.87 -10.95
C ASP A 29 -33.65 -4.15 -10.17
N PRO A 30 -34.25 -5.30 -10.48
CA PRO A 30 -33.97 -6.53 -9.76
C PRO A 30 -32.48 -6.84 -9.84
N LYS A 31 -31.85 -7.15 -8.70
CA LYS A 31 -30.45 -7.61 -8.67
C LYS A 31 -30.32 -8.75 -9.69
N PRO A 32 -29.31 -8.72 -10.58
CA PRO A 32 -29.07 -9.82 -11.52
C PRO A 32 -28.98 -11.11 -10.74
N GLN A 33 -29.74 -12.13 -11.14
CA GLN A 33 -29.67 -13.45 -10.52
C GLN A 33 -28.42 -14.19 -11.01
N PRO A 34 -27.88 -15.14 -10.21
CA PRO A 34 -26.81 -16.01 -10.69
C PRO A 34 -27.30 -16.81 -11.90
N LEU A 35 -26.45 -16.93 -12.92
CA LEU A 35 -26.68 -17.77 -14.08
C LEU A 35 -26.18 -19.18 -13.81
N SER A 36 -26.73 -20.17 -14.51
CA SER A 36 -26.16 -21.52 -14.50
C SER A 36 -24.72 -21.52 -15.05
N PRO A 37 -23.87 -22.49 -14.69
CA PRO A 37 -22.50 -22.56 -15.21
C PRO A 37 -22.40 -22.45 -16.73
N ALA A 38 -23.26 -23.19 -17.45
CA ALA A 38 -23.28 -23.18 -18.91
C ALA A 38 -23.70 -21.82 -19.50
N GLU A 39 -24.63 -21.11 -18.86
CA GLU A 39 -25.08 -19.78 -19.32
C GLU A 39 -24.03 -18.71 -19.07
N ALA A 40 -23.37 -18.73 -17.92
CA ALA A 40 -22.29 -17.80 -17.60
C ALA A 40 -21.05 -18.03 -18.47
N ALA A 41 -20.67 -19.29 -18.74
CA ALA A 41 -19.57 -19.61 -19.65
C ALA A 41 -19.81 -19.02 -21.06
N ARG A 42 -21.05 -19.00 -21.55
CA ARG A 42 -21.42 -18.36 -22.84
C ARG A 42 -21.32 -16.83 -22.81
N LYS A 43 -21.24 -16.20 -21.63
CA LYS A 43 -21.06 -14.75 -21.48
C LYS A 43 -19.59 -14.32 -21.53
N LEU A 44 -18.67 -15.28 -21.55
CA LEU A 44 -17.24 -15.04 -21.69
C LEU A 44 -16.89 -14.75 -23.16
N VAL A 45 -16.13 -13.67 -23.35
CA VAL A 45 -15.53 -13.25 -24.61
C VAL A 45 -14.03 -13.39 -24.47
N VAL A 46 -13.43 -14.18 -25.35
CA VAL A 46 -12.00 -14.53 -25.32
C VAL A 46 -11.27 -13.85 -26.48
N ALA A 47 -10.02 -13.46 -26.27
CA ALA A 47 -9.20 -12.87 -27.34
C ALA A 47 -8.98 -13.84 -28.51
N GLU A 48 -8.77 -13.29 -29.70
CA GLU A 48 -8.49 -14.08 -30.90
C GLU A 48 -7.27 -15.00 -30.70
N GLY A 49 -7.40 -16.25 -31.17
CA GLY A 49 -6.38 -17.30 -31.05
C GLY A 49 -6.35 -18.03 -29.71
N LEU A 50 -7.18 -17.63 -28.73
CA LEU A 50 -7.35 -18.31 -27.45
C LEU A 50 -8.72 -19.00 -27.37
N LYS A 51 -8.84 -20.00 -26.48
CA LYS A 51 -10.10 -20.61 -26.04
C LYS A 51 -10.14 -20.66 -24.51
N ILE A 52 -11.36 -20.60 -23.96
CA ILE A 52 -11.60 -20.81 -22.53
C ILE A 52 -12.57 -21.97 -22.35
N GLU A 53 -12.26 -22.85 -21.41
CA GLU A 53 -13.00 -24.07 -21.11
C GLU A 53 -13.38 -24.07 -19.64
N GLN A 54 -14.63 -24.38 -19.30
CA GLN A 54 -15.04 -24.56 -17.92
C GLN A 54 -14.70 -25.98 -17.48
N VAL A 55 -13.79 -26.13 -16.51
CA VAL A 55 -13.27 -27.44 -16.09
C VAL A 55 -13.88 -27.93 -14.77
N LEU A 56 -14.33 -27.02 -13.90
CA LEU A 56 -15.07 -27.32 -12.68
C LEU A 56 -16.12 -26.24 -12.44
N ALA A 57 -17.24 -26.62 -11.83
CA ALA A 57 -18.31 -25.71 -11.41
C ALA A 57 -19.13 -26.29 -10.26
N GLU A 58 -19.99 -25.46 -9.68
CA GLU A 58 -21.05 -25.91 -8.77
C GLU A 58 -21.95 -27.00 -9.40
N PRO A 59 -22.43 -28.00 -8.62
CA PRO A 59 -22.28 -28.17 -7.17
C PRO A 59 -21.02 -28.96 -6.75
N THR A 60 -20.17 -29.38 -7.68
CA THR A 60 -18.95 -30.16 -7.36
C THR A 60 -18.00 -29.38 -6.45
N ILE A 61 -17.87 -28.08 -6.74
CA ILE A 61 -17.07 -27.11 -5.98
C ILE A 61 -17.92 -25.90 -5.61
N ALA A 62 -17.47 -25.10 -4.65
CA ALA A 62 -18.02 -23.79 -4.36
C ALA A 62 -16.94 -22.81 -3.86
N GLN A 63 -17.09 -21.54 -4.22
CA GLN A 63 -16.24 -20.42 -3.81
C GLN A 63 -14.73 -20.72 -3.86
N PRO A 64 -14.18 -21.16 -5.01
CA PRO A 64 -12.75 -21.42 -5.11
C PRO A 64 -11.99 -20.10 -4.98
N VAL A 65 -11.20 -19.95 -3.92
CA VAL A 65 -10.39 -18.74 -3.66
C VAL A 65 -8.92 -18.94 -4.03
N PHE A 66 -8.49 -20.19 -4.12
CA PHE A 66 -7.11 -20.56 -4.42
C PHE A 66 -7.09 -21.91 -5.15
N LEU A 67 -6.20 -22.02 -6.13
CA LEU A 67 -5.89 -23.28 -6.80
C LEU A 67 -4.39 -23.58 -6.83
N ASN A 68 -4.04 -24.86 -6.86
CA ASN A 68 -2.69 -25.34 -7.11
C ASN A 68 -2.69 -26.75 -7.72
N PHE A 69 -1.54 -27.24 -8.18
CA PHE A 69 -1.38 -28.58 -8.72
C PHE A 69 -0.34 -29.38 -7.95
N ASP A 70 -0.62 -30.66 -7.71
CA ASP A 70 0.34 -31.59 -7.10
C ASP A 70 1.23 -32.28 -8.13
N GLU A 71 2.12 -33.17 -7.67
CA GLU A 71 3.04 -33.93 -8.52
C GLU A 71 2.41 -35.00 -9.41
N ARG A 72 1.12 -35.29 -9.22
CA ARG A 72 0.33 -36.17 -10.07
C ARG A 72 -0.42 -35.38 -11.15
N GLY A 73 -0.33 -34.04 -11.12
CA GLY A 73 -1.07 -33.17 -12.03
C GLY A 73 -2.49 -32.85 -11.61
N ARG A 74 -2.89 -33.26 -10.40
CA ARG A 74 -4.25 -33.07 -9.92
C ARG A 74 -4.45 -31.65 -9.45
N LEU A 75 -5.65 -31.14 -9.66
CA LEU A 75 -6.05 -29.80 -9.25
C LEU A 75 -6.52 -29.81 -7.79
N TRP A 76 -5.86 -29.02 -6.96
CA TRP A 76 -6.21 -28.80 -5.55
C TRP A 76 -6.89 -27.45 -5.41
N LEU A 77 -8.05 -27.41 -4.76
CA LEU A 77 -8.81 -26.18 -4.52
C LEU A 77 -9.00 -25.94 -3.02
N VAL A 78 -8.96 -24.67 -2.64
CA VAL A 78 -9.49 -24.21 -1.36
C VAL A 78 -10.84 -23.57 -1.63
N GLU A 79 -11.89 -24.18 -1.07
CA GLU A 79 -13.27 -23.71 -1.17
C GLU A 79 -13.60 -22.86 0.06
N TYR A 80 -13.81 -21.55 -0.15
CA TYR A 80 -13.85 -20.51 0.90
C TYR A 80 -15.25 -20.21 1.46
N ARG A 81 -16.03 -21.28 1.64
CA ARG A 81 -17.48 -21.27 1.93
C ARG A 81 -17.86 -20.67 3.29
N GLN A 82 -16.92 -20.53 4.21
CA GLN A 82 -17.12 -19.90 5.52
C GLN A 82 -17.20 -18.38 5.43
N TYR A 83 -16.64 -17.80 4.37
CA TYR A 83 -16.59 -16.35 4.19
C TYR A 83 -17.98 -15.70 4.25
N PRO A 84 -18.12 -14.51 4.85
CA PRO A 84 -17.05 -13.64 5.36
C PRO A 84 -16.79 -13.73 6.86
N ASN A 85 -17.61 -14.44 7.62
CA ASN A 85 -17.56 -14.41 9.08
C ASN A 85 -16.86 -15.67 9.60
N PRO A 86 -15.75 -15.56 10.37
CA PRO A 86 -15.10 -16.74 10.92
C PRO A 86 -16.04 -17.53 11.84
N ALA A 87 -16.03 -18.86 11.72
CA ALA A 87 -16.84 -19.71 12.57
C ALA A 87 -16.44 -19.58 14.05
N GLY A 88 -17.43 -19.59 14.94
CA GLY A 88 -17.21 -19.58 16.38
C GLY A 88 -16.77 -18.25 16.99
N LEU A 89 -16.67 -17.18 16.20
CA LEU A 89 -16.30 -15.84 16.66
C LEU A 89 -17.50 -14.89 16.67
N VAL A 90 -17.53 -14.01 17.66
CA VAL A 90 -18.50 -12.92 17.74
C VAL A 90 -17.77 -11.61 17.45
N GLU A 91 -18.20 -10.91 16.39
CA GLU A 91 -17.72 -9.56 16.12
C GLU A 91 -18.27 -8.60 17.19
N LEU A 92 -17.37 -8.05 18.01
CA LEU A 92 -17.72 -7.12 19.10
C LEU A 92 -17.83 -5.68 18.60
N SER A 93 -16.96 -5.30 17.66
CA SER A 93 -16.92 -3.95 17.09
C SER A 93 -16.11 -3.92 15.80
N ARG A 94 -16.21 -2.80 15.08
CA ARG A 94 -15.28 -2.43 14.01
C ARG A 94 -14.66 -1.09 14.29
N ASP A 95 -13.40 -0.95 13.90
CA ASP A 95 -12.79 0.36 13.88
C ASP A 95 -13.17 1.17 12.63
N LYS A 96 -12.65 2.39 12.52
CA LYS A 96 -12.89 3.31 11.39
C LYS A 96 -12.36 2.83 10.04
N PHE A 97 -11.58 1.75 10.02
CA PHE A 97 -11.03 1.12 8.84
C PHE A 97 -11.67 -0.24 8.55
N TRP A 98 -12.80 -0.54 9.22
CA TRP A 98 -13.56 -1.78 9.09
C TRP A 98 -12.82 -3.03 9.60
N ARG A 99 -11.81 -2.85 10.45
CA ARG A 99 -11.16 -3.96 11.14
C ARG A 99 -12.07 -4.49 12.24
N ALA A 100 -12.49 -5.74 12.10
CA ALA A 100 -13.27 -6.44 13.09
C ALA A 100 -12.44 -6.72 14.35
N VAL A 101 -13.07 -6.53 15.51
CA VAL A 101 -12.58 -6.98 16.80
C VAL A 101 -13.47 -8.14 17.24
N TYR A 102 -12.87 -9.30 17.43
CA TYR A 102 -13.59 -10.50 17.89
C TYR A 102 -13.43 -10.70 19.39
N ASP A 103 -14.34 -11.48 19.99
CA ASP A 103 -14.35 -11.85 21.40
C ASP A 103 -13.16 -12.72 21.82
N LYS A 104 -12.61 -13.49 20.88
CA LYS A 104 -11.49 -14.41 21.10
C LYS A 104 -10.74 -14.69 19.79
N VAL A 105 -9.58 -15.33 19.93
CA VAL A 105 -8.87 -15.97 18.82
C VAL A 105 -9.37 -17.42 18.72
N PRO A 106 -9.76 -17.93 17.53
CA PRO A 106 -10.25 -19.29 17.39
C PRO A 106 -9.11 -20.28 17.64
N ALA A 107 -9.37 -21.38 18.35
CA ALA A 107 -8.38 -22.45 18.52
C ALA A 107 -8.09 -23.14 17.16
N PRO A 108 -6.88 -23.70 16.95
CA PRO A 108 -6.59 -24.43 15.72
C PRO A 108 -7.40 -25.74 15.66
N PRO A 109 -7.68 -26.30 14.46
CA PRO A 109 -8.26 -27.64 14.34
C PRO A 109 -7.41 -28.71 15.05
N PRO A 110 -8.01 -29.77 15.60
CA PRO A 110 -9.46 -30.02 15.68
C PRO A 110 -10.14 -29.35 16.89
N LEU A 111 -9.41 -28.54 17.67
CA LEU A 111 -9.90 -27.97 18.94
C LEU A 111 -10.83 -26.76 18.76
N GLY A 112 -10.73 -26.06 17.63
CA GLY A 112 -11.57 -24.92 17.29
C GLY A 112 -12.96 -25.29 16.78
N ASP A 113 -13.82 -24.28 16.67
CA ASP A 113 -15.11 -24.39 16.02
C ASP A 113 -14.93 -24.79 14.54
N LYS A 114 -15.68 -25.80 14.10
CA LYS A 114 -15.65 -26.27 12.71
C LYS A 114 -16.27 -25.21 11.79
N GLY A 115 -15.51 -24.75 10.81
CA GLY A 115 -16.03 -23.89 9.74
C GLY A 115 -16.56 -24.68 8.55
N LEU A 116 -16.89 -23.96 7.47
CA LEU A 116 -17.44 -24.53 6.24
C LEU A 116 -16.41 -24.73 5.12
N ASP A 117 -15.18 -24.24 5.32
CA ASP A 117 -14.14 -24.34 4.28
C ASP A 117 -13.64 -25.78 4.18
N ARG A 118 -13.22 -26.14 2.97
CA ARG A 118 -12.63 -27.46 2.70
C ARG A 118 -11.56 -27.37 1.61
N ILE A 119 -10.72 -28.39 1.58
CA ILE A 119 -9.72 -28.60 0.53
C ILE A 119 -10.13 -29.83 -0.27
N THR A 120 -10.24 -29.66 -1.58
CA THR A 120 -10.61 -30.73 -2.51
C THR A 120 -9.53 -31.00 -3.54
N ILE A 121 -9.53 -32.23 -4.03
CA ILE A 121 -8.62 -32.75 -5.05
C ILE A 121 -9.48 -33.19 -6.23
N HIS A 122 -9.10 -32.77 -7.42
CA HIS A 122 -9.76 -33.13 -8.66
C HIS A 122 -8.75 -33.75 -9.63
N GLU A 123 -9.05 -34.92 -10.15
CA GLU A 123 -8.19 -35.68 -11.07
C GLU A 123 -8.88 -35.84 -12.43
N ASP A 124 -8.17 -35.43 -13.48
CA ASP A 124 -8.42 -35.77 -14.88
C ASP A 124 -7.84 -37.18 -15.12
N ALA A 125 -8.72 -38.18 -15.08
CA ALA A 125 -8.30 -39.57 -14.97
C ALA A 125 -7.91 -40.19 -16.32
N ASP A 126 -8.43 -39.66 -17.42
CA ASP A 126 -8.15 -40.13 -18.79
C ASP A 126 -7.31 -39.16 -19.62
N GLY A 127 -7.01 -37.96 -19.09
CA GLY A 127 -6.14 -36.97 -19.69
C GLY A 127 -6.82 -36.20 -20.82
N ASP A 128 -8.14 -36.02 -20.76
CA ASP A 128 -8.92 -35.30 -21.77
C ASP A 128 -9.14 -33.80 -21.44
N GLY A 129 -8.79 -33.39 -20.22
CA GLY A 129 -8.96 -32.03 -19.69
C GLY A 129 -10.23 -31.81 -18.87
N THR A 130 -11.07 -32.82 -18.75
CA THR A 130 -12.19 -32.89 -17.81
C THR A 130 -11.68 -33.48 -16.49
N TYR A 131 -12.33 -33.14 -15.37
CA TYR A 131 -11.98 -33.71 -14.07
C TYR A 131 -13.14 -34.60 -13.61
N GLU A 132 -12.99 -35.93 -13.68
CA GLU A 132 -14.08 -36.88 -13.39
C GLU A 132 -14.08 -37.33 -11.92
N ARG A 133 -12.92 -37.27 -11.28
CA ARG A 133 -12.72 -37.75 -9.92
C ARG A 133 -12.54 -36.59 -8.98
N HIS A 134 -13.25 -36.64 -7.86
CA HIS A 134 -13.24 -35.60 -6.85
C HIS A 134 -13.13 -36.24 -5.46
N LYS A 135 -12.23 -35.71 -4.64
CA LYS A 135 -12.02 -36.14 -3.26
C LYS A 135 -11.92 -34.92 -2.35
N THR A 136 -12.45 -35.01 -1.14
CA THR A 136 -12.16 -34.04 -0.08
C THR A 136 -10.93 -34.53 0.69
N PHE A 137 -9.90 -33.71 0.78
CA PHE A 137 -8.70 -34.00 1.57
C PHE A 137 -8.94 -33.68 3.05
N VAL A 138 -9.46 -32.48 3.33
CA VAL A 138 -9.83 -32.04 4.69
C VAL A 138 -11.02 -31.08 4.61
N ASP A 139 -11.91 -31.15 5.60
CA ASP A 139 -13.05 -30.25 5.78
C ASP A 139 -13.08 -29.64 7.18
N GLY A 140 -14.09 -28.82 7.46
CA GLY A 140 -14.26 -28.19 8.76
C GLY A 140 -13.27 -27.03 9.02
N LEU A 141 -12.62 -26.52 7.98
CA LEU A 141 -11.65 -25.43 8.07
C LEU A 141 -12.37 -24.09 8.21
N ASN A 142 -11.65 -23.08 8.71
CA ASN A 142 -12.19 -21.77 9.06
C ASN A 142 -11.31 -20.65 8.50
N ILE A 143 -11.82 -19.94 7.49
CA ILE A 143 -11.11 -18.89 6.75
C ILE A 143 -9.80 -19.45 6.16
N ALA A 144 -9.86 -20.64 5.54
CA ALA A 144 -8.72 -21.24 4.85
C ALA A 144 -8.49 -20.58 3.50
N THR A 145 -7.25 -20.16 3.20
CA THR A 145 -6.97 -19.31 2.03
C THR A 145 -6.03 -19.91 1.00
N ALA A 146 -5.20 -20.89 1.39
CA ALA A 146 -4.27 -21.55 0.47
C ALA A 146 -3.77 -22.89 1.01
N CYS A 147 -3.36 -23.78 0.12
CA CYS A 147 -2.68 -25.02 0.50
C CYS A 147 -1.62 -25.46 -0.52
N VAL A 148 -0.57 -26.13 -0.06
CA VAL A 148 0.43 -26.77 -0.94
C VAL A 148 0.94 -28.09 -0.36
N LYS A 149 1.16 -29.07 -1.24
CA LYS A 149 1.76 -30.35 -0.88
C LYS A 149 3.29 -30.25 -0.80
N GLY A 150 3.91 -30.99 0.10
CA GLY A 150 5.38 -31.11 0.21
C GLY A 150 5.84 -31.56 1.58
N ARG A 151 7.03 -32.17 1.66
CA ARG A 151 7.61 -32.71 2.91
C ARG A 151 6.73 -33.79 3.59
N GLY A 152 6.07 -34.63 2.79
CA GLY A 152 5.26 -35.76 3.29
C GLY A 152 3.91 -35.36 3.91
N GLY A 153 3.30 -34.29 3.38
CA GLY A 153 2.01 -33.80 3.84
C GLY A 153 1.55 -32.56 3.08
N VAL A 154 0.55 -31.87 3.64
CA VAL A 154 -0.08 -30.68 3.08
C VAL A 154 0.01 -29.51 4.07
N TRP A 155 0.62 -28.42 3.60
CA TRP A 155 0.66 -27.14 4.30
C TRP A 155 -0.60 -26.35 4.00
N VAL A 156 -1.26 -25.83 5.03
CA VAL A 156 -2.54 -25.11 4.90
C VAL A 156 -2.45 -23.77 5.62
N LEU A 157 -2.74 -22.69 4.90
CA LEU A 157 -3.04 -21.40 5.51
C LEU A 157 -4.50 -21.37 5.94
N ASN A 158 -4.70 -21.47 7.25
CA ASN A 158 -5.97 -21.31 7.94
C ASN A 158 -5.79 -20.22 9.00
N PRO A 159 -5.73 -18.92 8.61
CA PRO A 159 -5.56 -17.82 9.55
C PRO A 159 -6.43 -18.00 10.82
N PRO A 160 -5.86 -17.81 12.01
CA PRO A 160 -4.58 -17.15 12.30
C PRO A 160 -3.35 -18.08 12.22
N TYR A 161 -3.45 -19.27 11.60
CA TYR A 161 -2.45 -20.34 11.63
C TYR A 161 -1.85 -20.70 10.26
N LEU A 162 -0.58 -21.13 10.27
CA LEU A 162 -0.01 -22.02 9.26
C LEU A 162 0.00 -23.44 9.84
N LEU A 163 -0.77 -24.34 9.22
CA LEU A 163 -0.96 -25.72 9.62
C LEU A 163 -0.18 -26.67 8.69
N PHE A 164 0.20 -27.84 9.20
CA PHE A 164 0.71 -28.95 8.41
C PHE A 164 -0.05 -30.23 8.75
N TYR A 165 -0.74 -30.81 7.77
CA TYR A 165 -1.40 -32.11 7.86
C TYR A 165 -0.44 -33.17 7.31
N PRO A 166 0.07 -34.11 8.13
CA PRO A 166 0.87 -35.22 7.63
C PRO A 166 0.04 -36.13 6.73
N ASP A 167 0.65 -36.61 5.65
CA ASP A 167 0.09 -37.59 4.70
C ASP A 167 1.29 -38.39 4.18
N ARG A 168 1.80 -39.28 5.04
CA ARG A 168 3.10 -39.96 4.85
C ARG A 168 2.96 -41.19 3.98
N ASP A 169 1.79 -41.83 3.98
CA ASP A 169 1.49 -42.95 3.10
C ASP A 169 0.95 -42.51 1.73
N ASP A 170 0.72 -41.20 1.55
CA ASP A 170 0.39 -40.56 0.28
C ASP A 170 -0.95 -41.06 -0.29
N ASP A 171 -1.89 -41.38 0.60
CA ASP A 171 -3.23 -41.88 0.28
C ASP A 171 -4.27 -40.76 0.11
N ASP A 172 -3.84 -39.51 0.25
CA ASP A 172 -4.63 -38.29 0.22
C ASP A 172 -5.64 -38.19 1.37
N VAL A 173 -5.32 -38.74 2.54
CA VAL A 173 -6.05 -38.60 3.80
C VAL A 173 -5.03 -38.15 4.87
N PRO A 174 -5.34 -37.14 5.69
CA PRO A 174 -4.44 -36.78 6.80
C PRO A 174 -4.20 -37.97 7.74
N ASP A 175 -2.93 -38.27 8.04
CA ASP A 175 -2.53 -39.31 8.99
C ASP A 175 -3.00 -38.99 10.43
N GLY A 176 -3.35 -37.73 10.69
CA GLY A 176 -3.80 -37.24 12.00
C GLY A 176 -4.03 -35.73 12.04
N ASP A 177 -4.12 -35.21 13.27
CA ASP A 177 -4.35 -33.80 13.55
C ASP A 177 -3.21 -32.90 13.00
N PRO A 178 -3.51 -31.65 12.60
CA PRO A 178 -2.52 -30.77 12.04
C PRO A 178 -1.52 -30.27 13.09
N VAL A 179 -0.27 -30.08 12.66
CA VAL A 179 0.76 -29.39 13.43
C VAL A 179 0.69 -27.89 13.16
N VAL A 180 0.60 -27.08 14.22
CA VAL A 180 0.68 -25.62 14.09
C VAL A 180 2.14 -25.18 13.99
N HIS A 181 2.52 -24.64 12.83
CA HIS A 181 3.87 -24.17 12.57
C HIS A 181 4.05 -22.67 12.86
N LEU A 182 3.03 -21.88 12.54
CA LEU A 182 2.94 -20.44 12.86
C LEU A 182 1.55 -20.14 13.39
N GLN A 183 1.46 -19.17 14.31
CA GLN A 183 0.21 -18.62 14.79
C GLN A 183 0.33 -17.10 14.96
N GLY A 184 -0.81 -16.40 14.90
CA GLY A 184 -0.89 -14.96 15.17
C GLY A 184 -1.09 -14.09 13.93
N PHE A 185 -1.47 -14.66 12.79
CA PHE A 185 -1.94 -13.87 11.66
C PHE A 185 -3.31 -13.24 11.97
N GLY A 186 -3.53 -12.00 11.58
CA GLY A 186 -4.77 -11.27 11.81
C GLY A 186 -5.97 -11.84 11.05
N LEU A 187 -7.17 -11.59 11.60
CA LEU A 187 -8.48 -11.96 11.06
C LEU A 187 -9.41 -10.75 10.87
N GLU A 188 -8.90 -9.54 11.10
CA GLU A 188 -9.71 -8.32 11.21
C GLU A 188 -10.44 -7.95 9.92
N ASP A 189 -9.91 -8.37 8.78
CA ASP A 189 -10.55 -8.28 7.46
C ASP A 189 -10.33 -9.60 6.72
N THR A 190 -11.32 -10.50 6.77
CA THR A 190 -11.29 -11.84 6.14
C THR A 190 -11.14 -11.80 4.62
N HIS A 191 -11.28 -10.63 3.98
CA HIS A 191 -10.98 -10.45 2.56
C HIS A 191 -9.49 -10.16 2.29
N SER A 192 -8.72 -9.71 3.29
CA SER A 192 -7.31 -9.33 3.16
C SER A 192 -6.38 -10.02 4.19
N VAL A 193 -6.76 -11.22 4.63
CA VAL A 193 -5.92 -12.08 5.48
C VAL A 193 -4.72 -12.64 4.72
N VAL A 194 -3.86 -13.39 5.42
CA VAL A 194 -2.76 -14.11 4.78
C VAL A 194 -3.26 -15.09 3.72
N ASN A 195 -2.54 -15.17 2.59
CA ASN A 195 -2.98 -15.89 1.39
C ASN A 195 -1.81 -16.33 0.49
N SER A 196 -2.12 -17.05 -0.59
CA SER A 196 -1.21 -17.40 -1.69
C SER A 196 0.05 -18.17 -1.29
N LEU A 197 -0.12 -19.31 -0.61
CA LEU A 197 0.97 -20.19 -0.22
C LEU A 197 1.61 -20.89 -1.42
N ARG A 198 2.95 -20.87 -1.53
CA ARG A 198 3.71 -21.63 -2.54
C ARG A 198 5.16 -21.90 -2.14
N TRP A 199 5.77 -22.91 -2.76
CA TRP A 199 7.21 -23.17 -2.64
C TRP A 199 8.02 -22.19 -3.49
N GLY A 200 9.06 -21.61 -2.91
CA GLY A 200 10.13 -20.93 -3.64
C GLY A 200 11.22 -21.91 -4.08
N PRO A 201 12.07 -21.52 -5.04
CA PRO A 201 13.14 -22.38 -5.56
C PRO A 201 14.27 -22.63 -4.54
N ASP A 202 14.30 -21.88 -3.43
CA ASP A 202 15.19 -22.09 -2.28
C ASP A 202 14.64 -23.08 -1.25
N GLY A 203 13.47 -23.68 -1.50
CA GLY A 203 12.84 -24.63 -0.58
C GLY A 203 12.12 -23.99 0.61
N TRP A 204 11.94 -22.66 0.60
CA TRP A 204 11.08 -21.98 1.57
C TRP A 204 9.64 -21.92 1.07
N LEU A 205 8.69 -21.88 2.00
CA LEU A 205 7.31 -21.48 1.71
C LEU A 205 7.24 -19.95 1.65
N TYR A 206 6.52 -19.40 0.69
CA TYR A 206 6.21 -17.98 0.53
C TYR A 206 4.71 -17.76 0.53
N ALA A 207 4.28 -16.64 1.11
CA ALA A 207 2.89 -16.21 1.12
C ALA A 207 2.80 -14.70 1.36
N ALA A 208 1.62 -14.15 1.10
CA ALA A 208 1.31 -12.73 1.30
C ALA A 208 0.51 -12.53 2.58
N GLN A 209 0.60 -11.33 3.14
CA GLN A 209 -0.36 -10.76 4.07
C GLN A 209 -1.02 -9.56 3.39
N GLY A 210 -2.35 -9.48 3.43
CA GLY A 210 -3.08 -8.36 2.86
C GLY A 210 -3.03 -7.10 3.73
N SER A 211 -3.85 -6.11 3.39
CA SER A 211 -3.69 -4.73 3.86
C SER A 211 -4.34 -4.35 5.16
N THR A 212 -5.48 -4.95 5.49
CA THR A 212 -6.33 -4.47 6.58
C THR A 212 -6.26 -5.43 7.78
N VAL A 213 -5.10 -6.06 7.99
CA VAL A 213 -4.85 -7.01 9.07
C VAL A 213 -3.54 -6.69 9.78
N SER A 214 -3.46 -7.07 11.04
CA SER A 214 -2.20 -7.11 11.78
C SER A 214 -1.60 -8.52 11.75
N GLY A 215 -0.38 -8.65 12.25
CA GLY A 215 0.23 -9.94 12.54
C GLY A 215 1.07 -9.83 13.81
N ASP A 216 0.87 -10.77 14.72
CA ASP A 216 1.72 -11.00 15.89
C ASP A 216 2.24 -12.43 15.82
N VAL A 217 3.05 -12.69 14.79
CA VAL A 217 3.40 -14.05 14.38
C VAL A 217 4.44 -14.64 15.32
N ILE A 218 4.13 -15.82 15.88
CA ILE A 218 5.08 -16.64 16.63
C ILE A 218 5.19 -18.03 16.05
N ARG A 219 6.33 -18.66 16.29
CA ARG A 219 6.53 -20.10 16.16
C ARG A 219 6.19 -20.78 17.49
N PRO A 220 5.12 -21.58 17.57
CA PRO A 220 4.70 -22.21 18.81
C PRO A 220 5.83 -23.03 19.43
N GLY A 221 6.06 -22.81 20.72
CA GLY A 221 7.11 -23.46 21.52
C GLY A 221 8.54 -22.95 21.27
N LEU A 222 8.77 -22.01 20.34
CA LEU A 222 10.10 -21.48 20.03
C LEU A 222 10.22 -19.98 20.34
N ASP A 223 9.24 -19.18 19.95
CA ASP A 223 9.29 -17.72 20.13
C ASP A 223 8.63 -17.28 21.44
N LYS A 224 9.26 -16.30 22.10
CA LYS A 224 8.71 -15.62 23.28
C LYS A 224 8.10 -14.26 22.95
N VAL A 225 8.51 -13.67 21.83
CA VAL A 225 8.10 -12.34 21.38
C VAL A 225 7.61 -12.48 19.93
N PRO A 226 6.41 -11.97 19.60
CA PRO A 226 5.90 -12.02 18.25
C PRO A 226 6.71 -11.13 17.31
N VAL A 227 6.78 -11.55 16.05
CA VAL A 227 7.14 -10.66 14.95
C VAL A 227 5.91 -9.86 14.58
N HIS A 228 5.88 -8.61 15.02
CA HIS A 228 4.77 -7.70 14.74
C HIS A 228 4.78 -7.19 13.30
N SER A 229 3.62 -7.13 12.66
CA SER A 229 3.39 -6.52 11.36
C SER A 229 2.05 -5.81 11.32
N LEU A 230 1.94 -4.80 10.47
CA LEU A 230 0.69 -4.12 10.19
C LEU A 230 0.59 -3.84 8.68
N GLY A 231 -0.46 -4.36 8.08
CA GLY A 231 -0.71 -4.28 6.65
C GLY A 231 0.16 -5.21 5.81
N GLN A 232 0.45 -4.78 4.58
CA GLN A 232 0.89 -5.69 3.52
C GLN A 232 2.33 -6.11 3.68
N LEU A 233 2.60 -7.37 3.35
CA LEU A 233 3.96 -7.89 3.24
C LEU A 233 3.98 -9.20 2.45
N ILE A 234 5.18 -9.58 2.03
CA ILE A 234 5.51 -10.95 1.63
C ILE A 234 6.31 -11.56 2.78
N TRP A 235 5.92 -12.73 3.23
CA TRP A 235 6.63 -13.49 4.24
C TRP A 235 7.08 -14.85 3.70
N ARG A 236 8.06 -15.45 4.37
CA ARG A 236 8.52 -16.80 4.07
C ARG A 236 8.79 -17.63 5.31
N TYR A 237 8.66 -18.94 5.17
CA TYR A 237 8.88 -19.92 6.24
C TYR A 237 9.72 -21.10 5.76
N HIS A 238 10.78 -21.45 6.48
CA HIS A 238 11.61 -22.61 6.20
C HIS A 238 11.17 -23.81 7.06
N PRO A 239 10.69 -24.92 6.48
CA PRO A 239 10.16 -26.06 7.24
C PRO A 239 11.15 -26.69 8.23
N GLU A 240 12.36 -27.00 7.76
CA GLU A 240 13.36 -27.75 8.52
C GLU A 240 14.02 -26.91 9.62
N THR A 241 14.37 -25.66 9.32
CA THR A 241 14.96 -24.75 10.33
C THR A 241 13.90 -24.04 11.18
N ARG A 242 12.61 -24.22 10.84
CA ARG A 242 11.47 -23.51 11.40
C ARG A 242 11.70 -22.00 11.48
N ARG A 243 12.28 -21.38 10.45
CA ARG A 243 12.53 -19.92 10.43
C ARG A 243 11.38 -19.20 9.75
N TYR A 244 10.84 -18.18 10.40
CA TYR A 244 9.89 -17.22 9.80
C TYR A 244 10.60 -15.90 9.53
N GLU A 245 10.38 -15.33 8.35
CA GLU A 245 10.91 -14.02 7.98
C GLU A 245 9.85 -13.21 7.23
N ILE A 246 9.73 -11.92 7.58
CA ILE A 246 9.16 -10.94 6.66
C ILE A 246 10.18 -10.77 5.53
N PHE A 247 9.85 -11.27 4.35
CA PHE A 247 10.72 -11.19 3.18
C PHE A 247 10.80 -9.75 2.67
N ALA A 248 9.66 -9.06 2.58
CA ALA A 248 9.57 -7.65 2.22
C ALA A 248 8.28 -7.05 2.81
N GLU A 249 8.34 -5.81 3.27
CA GLU A 249 7.21 -5.12 3.89
C GLU A 249 6.63 -4.03 2.97
N GLY A 250 5.32 -3.81 3.08
CA GLY A 250 4.59 -2.76 2.38
C GLY A 250 4.08 -3.23 1.03
N GLY A 251 3.69 -2.26 0.21
CA GLY A 251 3.02 -2.48 -1.05
C GLY A 251 1.54 -2.14 -1.00
N GLY A 252 0.84 -2.53 -2.06
CA GLY A 252 -0.60 -2.49 -2.18
C GLY A 252 -1.27 -3.71 -1.54
N ASN A 253 -2.60 -3.75 -1.39
CA ASN A 253 -3.27 -4.95 -0.85
C ASN A 253 -2.84 -6.19 -1.65
N ALA A 254 -2.08 -7.07 -1.00
CA ALA A 254 -1.41 -8.21 -1.62
C ALA A 254 -2.30 -9.44 -1.50
N PHE A 255 -2.75 -9.93 -2.65
CA PHE A 255 -3.65 -11.07 -2.76
C PHE A 255 -3.01 -12.27 -3.46
N GLY A 256 -1.71 -12.17 -3.72
CA GLY A 256 -0.98 -13.17 -4.47
C GLY A 256 0.51 -13.07 -4.19
N VAL A 257 1.20 -14.18 -4.27
CA VAL A 257 2.65 -14.21 -4.47
C VAL A 257 2.86 -14.85 -5.82
N GLU A 258 3.48 -14.16 -6.77
CA GLU A 258 3.92 -14.75 -8.04
C GLU A 258 5.44 -14.89 -8.02
N ILE A 259 5.94 -16.07 -8.41
CA ILE A 259 7.38 -16.37 -8.48
C ILE A 259 7.70 -16.83 -9.89
N ASP A 260 8.34 -16.00 -10.69
CA ASP A 260 8.68 -16.35 -12.07
C ASP A 260 9.83 -17.36 -12.17
N GLY A 261 10.18 -17.79 -13.39
CA GLY A 261 11.24 -18.75 -13.64
C GLY A 261 12.63 -18.24 -13.26
N LYS A 262 12.83 -16.95 -13.00
CA LYS A 262 14.08 -16.41 -12.42
C LYS A 262 14.02 -16.30 -10.90
N GLY A 263 12.92 -16.73 -10.29
CA GLY A 263 12.70 -16.70 -8.85
C GLY A 263 12.42 -15.28 -8.31
N ARG A 264 12.01 -14.34 -9.17
CA ARG A 264 11.65 -12.97 -8.79
C ARG A 264 10.22 -12.96 -8.25
N ILE A 265 9.98 -12.15 -7.23
CA ILE A 265 8.75 -12.20 -6.45
C ILE A 265 7.88 -10.98 -6.77
N PHE A 266 6.60 -11.23 -7.07
CA PHE A 266 5.64 -10.20 -7.39
C PHE A 266 4.31 -10.39 -6.66
N SER A 267 3.50 -9.33 -6.58
CA SER A 267 2.09 -9.43 -6.19
C SER A 267 1.26 -8.43 -6.98
N GLY A 268 0.01 -8.80 -7.27
CA GLY A 268 -1.03 -7.85 -7.67
C GLY A 268 -1.33 -6.81 -6.58
N HIS A 269 -2.12 -5.81 -6.95
CA HIS A 269 -2.56 -4.74 -6.08
C HIS A 269 -3.96 -4.26 -6.48
N ASN A 270 -4.81 -4.02 -5.49
CA ASN A 270 -6.04 -3.25 -5.67
C ASN A 270 -5.86 -1.75 -6.04
N GLY A 271 -4.82 -1.34 -6.77
CA GLY A 271 -4.58 0.04 -7.25
C GLY A 271 -5.00 0.23 -8.70
N GLY A 272 -4.94 1.46 -9.23
CA GLY A 272 -5.39 1.82 -10.60
C GLY A 272 -4.31 2.56 -11.43
N ASP A 273 -3.06 2.36 -11.09
CA ASP A 273 -1.90 3.02 -11.71
C ASP A 273 -0.69 2.08 -11.77
N THR A 274 -0.95 0.79 -11.60
CA THR A 274 0.03 -0.28 -11.58
C THR A 274 -0.63 -1.63 -11.83
N ARG A 275 0.18 -2.61 -12.26
CA ARG A 275 -0.19 -4.02 -12.22
C ARG A 275 0.37 -4.76 -11.01
N GLY A 276 1.02 -4.07 -10.08
CA GLY A 276 1.47 -4.65 -8.81
C GLY A 276 2.87 -4.21 -8.40
N PHE A 277 3.48 -4.99 -7.53
CA PHE A 277 4.80 -4.71 -6.94
C PHE A 277 5.79 -5.83 -7.26
N HIS A 278 7.05 -5.47 -7.43
CA HIS A 278 8.20 -6.37 -7.44
C HIS A 278 8.90 -6.29 -6.08
N TYR A 279 9.01 -7.42 -5.39
CA TYR A 279 9.55 -7.52 -4.03
C TYR A 279 10.94 -8.11 -4.02
N VAL A 280 11.84 -7.46 -3.28
CA VAL A 280 13.22 -7.89 -3.03
C VAL A 280 13.45 -8.08 -1.54
N GLN A 281 14.43 -8.91 -1.19
CA GLN A 281 14.67 -9.32 0.20
C GLN A 281 15.03 -8.14 1.10
N GLY A 282 14.27 -7.94 2.17
CA GLY A 282 14.41 -6.80 3.07
C GLY A 282 13.94 -5.47 2.48
N GLY A 283 13.16 -5.49 1.41
CA GLY A 283 12.59 -4.29 0.80
C GLY A 283 11.46 -3.68 1.64
N TYR A 284 11.35 -2.35 1.59
CA TYR A 284 10.17 -1.62 2.06
C TYR A 284 9.49 -0.94 0.88
N SER A 285 8.20 -1.21 0.67
CA SER A 285 7.38 -0.68 -0.43
C SER A 285 6.33 0.31 0.10
N LEU A 286 5.89 1.22 -0.77
CA LEU A 286 4.83 2.18 -0.45
C LEU A 286 3.58 1.46 0.07
N LYS A 287 3.01 1.91 1.18
CA LYS A 287 1.72 1.44 1.71
C LYS A 287 0.86 2.60 2.21
N GLY A 288 -0.44 2.36 2.42
CA GLY A 288 -1.37 3.35 2.96
C GLY A 288 -1.13 3.59 4.45
N PHE A 289 -0.17 4.45 4.81
CA PHE A 289 0.32 4.60 6.19
C PHE A 289 -0.75 4.93 7.24
N GLN A 290 -1.83 5.64 6.86
CA GLN A 290 -2.93 5.95 7.77
C GLN A 290 -3.70 4.70 8.21
N LYS A 291 -3.96 3.77 7.28
CA LYS A 291 -4.77 2.57 7.52
C LYS A 291 -3.91 1.36 7.89
N HIS A 292 -2.78 1.20 7.20
CA HIS A 292 -1.89 0.05 7.29
C HIS A 292 -0.70 0.30 8.23
N GLY A 293 -0.69 1.43 8.94
CA GLY A 293 0.35 1.80 9.88
C GLY A 293 1.69 2.18 9.26
N PRO A 294 2.69 2.56 10.09
CA PRO A 294 4.04 2.88 9.63
C PRO A 294 4.78 1.61 9.17
N LEU A 295 5.92 1.79 8.50
CA LEU A 295 6.88 0.71 8.27
C LEU A 295 7.45 0.24 9.61
N SER A 296 7.77 -1.06 9.72
CA SER A 296 8.37 -1.63 10.93
C SER A 296 9.74 -1.00 11.26
N ASN A 297 10.46 -0.51 10.25
CA ASN A 297 11.69 0.26 10.44
C ASN A 297 11.40 1.78 10.49
N PRO A 298 11.52 2.43 11.66
CA PRO A 298 11.30 3.87 11.79
C PRO A 298 12.37 4.71 11.07
N TYR A 299 13.48 4.09 10.65
CA TYR A 299 14.58 4.73 9.92
C TYR A 299 14.63 4.33 8.44
N ALA A 300 13.54 3.75 7.91
CA ALA A 300 13.48 3.37 6.49
C ALA A 300 13.74 4.57 5.56
N PHE A 301 13.23 5.77 5.92
CA PHE A 301 13.45 7.04 5.22
C PHE A 301 13.29 6.96 3.68
N GLY A 302 12.31 6.19 3.24
CA GLY A 302 12.06 5.92 1.84
C GLY A 302 11.42 4.55 1.67
N TYR A 303 10.88 4.32 0.48
CA TYR A 303 10.20 3.09 0.11
C TYR A 303 10.17 2.96 -1.41
N PHE A 304 9.99 1.73 -1.91
CA PHE A 304 9.83 1.46 -3.32
C PHE A 304 8.43 1.83 -3.81
N PRO A 305 8.30 2.42 -5.01
CA PRO A 305 7.02 2.56 -5.67
C PRO A 305 6.53 1.20 -6.20
N ALA A 306 5.28 1.16 -6.65
CA ALA A 306 4.78 0.04 -7.45
C ALA A 306 5.52 -0.05 -8.79
N MET A 307 5.37 -1.18 -9.50
CA MET A 307 5.89 -1.29 -10.87
C MET A 307 5.25 -0.19 -11.73
N LYS A 308 6.09 0.56 -12.44
CA LYS A 308 5.65 1.68 -13.25
C LYS A 308 4.64 1.22 -14.30
N HIS A 309 3.53 1.94 -14.43
CA HIS A 309 2.48 1.61 -15.39
C HIS A 309 1.74 2.87 -15.80
N ALA A 310 1.03 2.80 -16.93
CA ALA A 310 0.03 3.80 -17.26
C ALA A 310 -1.13 3.73 -16.26
N ARG A 311 -1.94 4.77 -16.22
CA ARG A 311 -3.15 4.75 -15.39
C ARG A 311 -4.17 3.74 -15.93
N VAL A 312 -4.73 2.90 -15.06
CA VAL A 312 -5.74 1.88 -15.36
C VAL A 312 -6.90 1.90 -14.36
N GLU A 313 -7.94 1.12 -14.62
CA GLU A 313 -8.99 0.94 -13.62
C GLU A 313 -8.46 0.17 -12.41
N ARG A 314 -9.04 0.46 -11.23
CA ARG A 314 -8.63 -0.21 -9.99
C ARG A 314 -8.86 -1.71 -10.08
N PHE A 315 -7.89 -2.47 -9.55
CA PHE A 315 -8.04 -3.82 -8.99
C PHE A 315 -7.50 -4.98 -9.82
N THR A 316 -6.19 -4.97 -10.14
CA THR A 316 -5.46 -6.21 -10.46
C THR A 316 -5.26 -7.03 -9.20
N HIS A 317 -6.09 -8.04 -9.02
CA HIS A 317 -6.16 -8.82 -7.79
C HIS A 317 -4.94 -9.75 -7.66
N ASN A 318 -4.78 -10.69 -8.58
CA ASN A 318 -3.60 -11.54 -8.69
C ASN A 318 -3.18 -11.69 -10.17
N PHE A 319 -1.99 -12.20 -10.46
CA PHE A 319 -1.53 -12.44 -11.82
C PHE A 319 -0.54 -13.60 -11.92
N VAL A 320 -0.34 -14.08 -13.14
CA VAL A 320 0.70 -15.05 -13.51
C VAL A 320 1.55 -14.47 -14.65
N ILE A 321 2.85 -14.73 -14.63
CA ILE A 321 3.72 -14.48 -15.79
C ILE A 321 3.80 -15.78 -16.58
N ASN A 322 3.33 -15.76 -17.82
CA ASN A 322 3.30 -16.94 -18.67
C ASN A 322 4.69 -17.26 -19.20
N GLU A 323 5.23 -18.43 -18.90
CA GLU A 323 6.56 -18.87 -19.36
C GLU A 323 6.50 -20.09 -20.29
N ASP A 324 5.30 -20.61 -20.47
CA ASP A 324 4.98 -21.85 -21.16
C ASP A 324 4.40 -21.59 -22.55
N ASP A 325 4.15 -22.67 -23.29
CA ASP A 325 3.85 -22.70 -24.72
C ASP A 325 2.42 -23.17 -25.03
N ALA A 326 1.55 -23.32 -24.03
CA ALA A 326 0.16 -23.73 -24.25
C ALA A 326 -0.78 -22.59 -24.69
N LEU A 327 -0.33 -21.34 -24.56
CA LEU A 327 -1.00 -20.14 -25.07
C LEU A 327 -0.44 -19.77 -26.46
N ARG A 328 -0.70 -18.55 -26.96
CA ARG A 328 -0.16 -18.12 -28.25
C ARG A 328 1.36 -17.90 -28.12
N PRO A 329 2.17 -18.12 -29.16
CA PRO A 329 3.62 -17.93 -29.08
C PRO A 329 4.05 -16.55 -28.56
N GLN A 330 3.31 -15.49 -28.92
CA GLN A 330 3.56 -14.12 -28.46
C GLN A 330 3.22 -13.89 -26.98
N ASP A 331 2.48 -14.79 -26.34
CA ASP A 331 2.05 -14.66 -24.94
C ASP A 331 3.16 -15.05 -23.96
N ARG A 332 4.25 -15.65 -24.45
CA ARG A 332 5.38 -16.04 -23.61
C ARG A 332 6.10 -14.80 -23.08
N GLY A 333 6.30 -14.75 -21.76
CA GLY A 333 6.84 -13.62 -21.01
C GLY A 333 5.81 -12.55 -20.66
N ARG A 334 4.55 -12.70 -21.06
CA ARG A 334 3.48 -11.74 -20.74
C ARG A 334 2.84 -12.03 -19.39
N LEU A 335 2.32 -10.98 -18.77
CA LEU A 335 1.56 -11.01 -17.54
C LEU A 335 0.06 -11.14 -17.85
N PHE A 336 -0.61 -12.08 -17.18
CA PHE A 336 -2.06 -12.25 -17.20
C PHE A 336 -2.60 -11.97 -15.81
N GLY A 337 -3.41 -10.92 -15.66
CA GLY A 337 -3.92 -10.47 -14.36
C GLY A 337 -5.43 -10.56 -14.24
N VAL A 338 -5.94 -11.03 -13.12
CA VAL A 338 -7.39 -11.09 -12.86
C VAL A 338 -7.89 -9.77 -12.27
N GLU A 339 -8.99 -9.27 -12.80
CA GLU A 339 -9.63 -8.02 -12.40
C GLU A 339 -11.08 -8.32 -11.97
N PRO A 340 -11.31 -8.70 -10.70
CA PRO A 340 -12.58 -9.23 -10.24
C PRO A 340 -13.71 -8.20 -10.30
N LEU A 341 -13.45 -6.93 -10.02
CA LEU A 341 -14.48 -5.88 -10.09
C LEU A 341 -14.95 -5.62 -11.53
N GLN A 342 -14.08 -5.83 -12.51
CA GLN A 342 -14.37 -5.61 -13.92
C GLN A 342 -14.79 -6.89 -14.66
N GLY A 343 -14.71 -8.05 -14.01
CA GLY A 343 -15.07 -9.34 -14.61
C GLY A 343 -14.21 -9.67 -15.83
N ARG A 344 -12.88 -9.52 -15.73
CA ARG A 344 -11.96 -9.71 -16.86
C ARG A 344 -10.59 -10.22 -16.45
N VAL A 345 -9.84 -10.73 -17.43
CA VAL A 345 -8.42 -11.08 -17.34
C VAL A 345 -7.65 -10.18 -18.30
N VAL A 346 -6.81 -9.31 -17.76
CA VAL A 346 -5.96 -8.40 -18.55
C VAL A 346 -4.72 -9.12 -19.05
N GLU A 347 -4.27 -8.73 -20.24
CA GLU A 347 -2.98 -9.11 -20.82
C GLU A 347 -2.06 -7.88 -20.84
N ALA A 348 -0.87 -8.02 -20.25
CA ALA A 348 0.12 -6.97 -20.16
C ALA A 348 1.53 -7.48 -20.47
N GLU A 349 2.37 -6.61 -21.02
CA GLU A 349 3.80 -6.85 -21.13
C GLU A 349 4.52 -6.35 -19.87
N ILE A 350 5.60 -7.03 -19.50
CA ILE A 350 6.49 -6.66 -18.39
C ILE A 350 7.92 -6.48 -18.93
N PHE A 351 8.57 -5.40 -18.54
CA PHE A 351 9.90 -5.04 -19.03
C PHE A 351 10.79 -4.55 -17.88
N PRO A 352 12.11 -4.81 -17.95
CA PRO A 352 13.06 -4.26 -16.99
C PRO A 352 13.02 -2.73 -16.91
N ASP A 353 13.23 -2.20 -15.71
CA ASP A 353 13.43 -0.79 -15.38
C ASP A 353 14.52 -0.72 -14.28
N GLY A 354 15.79 -0.74 -14.72
CA GLY A 354 16.93 -0.90 -13.82
C GLY A 354 16.91 -2.25 -13.10
N SER A 355 16.90 -2.23 -11.78
CA SER A 355 16.78 -3.41 -10.90
C SER A 355 15.33 -3.88 -10.66
N THR A 356 14.34 -3.18 -11.22
CA THR A 356 12.91 -3.52 -11.09
C THR A 356 12.21 -3.58 -12.45
N PHE A 357 10.89 -3.44 -12.50
CA PHE A 357 10.08 -3.61 -13.70
C PHE A 357 9.05 -2.49 -13.90
N GLN A 358 8.67 -2.32 -15.16
CA GLN A 358 7.51 -1.57 -15.61
C GLN A 358 6.60 -2.48 -16.44
N THR A 359 5.32 -2.12 -16.53
CA THR A 359 4.30 -2.91 -17.23
C THR A 359 3.51 -2.07 -18.22
N ARG A 360 2.92 -2.71 -19.23
CA ARG A 360 2.05 -2.06 -20.23
C ARG A 360 0.92 -2.99 -20.63
N ASP A 361 -0.32 -2.54 -20.48
CA ASP A 361 -1.49 -3.29 -20.97
C ASP A 361 -1.50 -3.33 -22.49
N ILE A 362 -1.85 -4.48 -23.04
CA ILE A 362 -1.99 -4.68 -24.48
C ILE A 362 -3.35 -5.25 -24.89
N GLY A 363 -4.16 -5.72 -23.93
CA GLY A 363 -5.49 -6.23 -24.23
C GLY A 363 -6.13 -6.96 -23.06
N TYR A 364 -7.16 -7.73 -23.37
CA TYR A 364 -7.87 -8.59 -22.42
C TYR A 364 -7.93 -9.99 -22.98
N ALA A 365 -7.39 -10.96 -22.24
CA ALA A 365 -7.48 -12.37 -22.61
C ALA A 365 -8.92 -12.89 -22.48
N VAL A 366 -9.64 -12.42 -21.47
CA VAL A 366 -11.03 -12.81 -21.17
C VAL A 366 -11.80 -11.59 -20.67
N ARG A 367 -13.06 -11.43 -21.11
CA ARG A 367 -14.03 -10.46 -20.58
C ARG A 367 -15.37 -11.15 -20.40
N SER A 368 -16.12 -10.79 -19.36
CA SER A 368 -17.49 -11.27 -19.19
C SER A 368 -18.50 -10.13 -19.28
N THR A 369 -19.67 -10.44 -19.81
CA THR A 369 -20.86 -9.58 -19.68
C THR A 369 -21.75 -9.99 -18.50
N ASP A 370 -21.43 -11.12 -17.84
CA ASP A 370 -22.07 -11.53 -16.60
C ASP A 370 -21.49 -10.74 -15.42
N PRO A 371 -22.30 -9.92 -14.72
CA PRO A 371 -21.83 -9.17 -13.57
C PRO A 371 -21.47 -10.05 -12.38
N TRP A 372 -21.71 -11.36 -12.39
CA TRP A 372 -21.31 -12.29 -11.33
C TRP A 372 -19.93 -12.93 -11.53
N PHE A 373 -19.34 -12.81 -12.73
CA PHE A 373 -17.99 -13.31 -12.97
C PHE A 373 -16.96 -12.50 -12.15
N ARG A 374 -16.30 -13.19 -11.22
CA ARG A 374 -15.35 -12.66 -10.23
C ARG A 374 -14.07 -13.50 -10.22
N PRO A 375 -13.17 -13.30 -11.19
CA PRO A 375 -11.90 -14.02 -11.19
C PRO A 375 -11.01 -13.53 -10.03
N VAL A 376 -10.66 -14.43 -9.11
CA VAL A 376 -9.94 -14.11 -7.86
C VAL A 376 -8.55 -14.73 -7.75
N ASP A 377 -8.30 -15.85 -8.43
CA ASP A 377 -6.97 -16.46 -8.49
C ASP A 377 -6.65 -16.96 -9.91
N ILE A 378 -5.35 -17.06 -10.20
CA ILE A 378 -4.82 -17.45 -11.51
C ILE A 378 -3.48 -18.18 -11.35
N LYS A 379 -3.29 -19.26 -12.11
CA LYS A 379 -2.05 -20.08 -12.10
C LYS A 379 -1.76 -20.68 -13.47
N ALA A 380 -0.49 -21.00 -13.73
CA ALA A 380 -0.12 -21.91 -14.80
C ALA A 380 -0.31 -23.36 -14.34
N GLY A 381 -0.92 -24.19 -15.19
CA GLY A 381 -1.18 -25.60 -14.93
C GLY A 381 -0.09 -26.54 -15.48
N PRO A 382 -0.21 -27.85 -15.20
CA PRO A 382 0.77 -28.86 -15.59
C PRO A 382 0.89 -29.07 -17.10
N ASP A 383 -0.15 -28.73 -17.85
CA ASP A 383 -0.20 -28.74 -19.31
C ASP A 383 0.34 -27.44 -19.94
N GLY A 384 0.72 -26.46 -19.12
CA GLY A 384 1.16 -25.11 -19.51
C GLY A 384 0.02 -24.12 -19.77
N ALA A 385 -1.25 -24.52 -19.62
CA ALA A 385 -2.39 -23.63 -19.76
C ALA A 385 -2.54 -22.72 -18.52
N ILE A 386 -3.36 -21.67 -18.62
CA ILE A 386 -3.66 -20.79 -17.49
C ILE A 386 -5.03 -21.18 -16.90
N TYR A 387 -5.09 -21.39 -15.59
CA TYR A 387 -6.31 -21.69 -14.86
C TYR A 387 -6.74 -20.48 -14.04
N VAL A 388 -8.04 -20.20 -14.02
CA VAL A 388 -8.65 -19.04 -13.33
C VAL A 388 -9.75 -19.53 -12.38
N CYS A 389 -9.63 -19.18 -11.10
CA CYS A 389 -10.71 -19.33 -10.13
C CYS A 389 -11.70 -18.18 -10.28
N ASP A 390 -12.95 -18.52 -10.54
CA ASP A 390 -14.08 -17.61 -10.46
C ASP A 390 -14.83 -17.86 -9.15
N PHE A 391 -14.78 -16.89 -8.25
CA PHE A 391 -15.52 -16.91 -6.99
C PHE A 391 -17.05 -16.92 -7.21
N TYR A 392 -17.49 -16.44 -8.38
CA TYR A 392 -18.86 -16.30 -8.85
C TYR A 392 -19.83 -15.66 -7.85
N GLU A 393 -19.81 -14.33 -7.77
CA GLU A 393 -20.56 -13.59 -6.76
C GLU A 393 -20.99 -12.20 -7.27
N GLY A 394 -22.23 -11.82 -6.99
CA GLY A 394 -22.77 -10.51 -7.36
C GLY A 394 -22.09 -9.37 -6.60
N GLN A 395 -21.65 -9.61 -5.36
CA GLN A 395 -21.05 -8.61 -4.47
C GLN A 395 -19.81 -9.14 -3.72
N ILE A 396 -18.63 -8.60 -4.02
CA ILE A 396 -17.36 -9.00 -3.37
C ILE A 396 -16.75 -7.92 -2.45
N ALA A 397 -17.42 -6.76 -2.27
CA ALA A 397 -16.88 -5.67 -1.45
C ALA A 397 -17.34 -5.76 0.02
N HIS A 398 -16.37 -5.63 0.93
CA HIS A 398 -16.49 -5.75 2.39
C HIS A 398 -17.54 -4.87 3.07
N LEU A 399 -17.88 -3.73 2.47
CA LEU A 399 -18.84 -2.77 3.04
C LEU A 399 -20.25 -3.34 3.21
N ARG A 400 -20.64 -4.37 2.43
CA ARG A 400 -22.02 -4.89 2.39
C ARG A 400 -22.16 -6.35 2.80
N HIS A 401 -21.10 -6.96 3.35
CA HIS A 401 -21.17 -8.35 3.85
C HIS A 401 -22.26 -8.57 4.90
N HIS A 402 -22.55 -7.54 5.70
CA HIS A 402 -23.59 -7.57 6.73
C HIS A 402 -25.00 -7.77 6.16
N GLU A 403 -25.20 -7.59 4.85
CA GLU A 403 -26.49 -7.83 4.19
C GLU A 403 -26.78 -9.33 3.99
N GLY A 404 -25.81 -10.22 4.25
CA GLY A 404 -26.00 -11.67 4.17
C GLY A 404 -26.27 -12.19 2.76
N THR A 405 -25.76 -11.51 1.73
CA THR A 405 -26.04 -11.83 0.32
C THR A 405 -24.99 -12.71 -0.34
N ILE A 406 -23.99 -13.18 0.41
CA ILE A 406 -22.95 -14.07 -0.13
C ILE A 406 -23.52 -15.47 -0.28
N ASP A 407 -23.36 -16.07 -1.45
CA ASP A 407 -23.82 -17.44 -1.72
C ASP A 407 -22.64 -18.43 -1.62
N PRO A 408 -22.60 -19.29 -0.57
CA PRO A 408 -21.49 -20.22 -0.33
C PRO A 408 -21.55 -21.49 -1.20
N SER A 409 -22.43 -21.51 -2.21
CA SER A 409 -22.67 -22.68 -3.07
C SER A 409 -22.25 -22.52 -4.53
N ASN A 410 -21.87 -21.31 -4.97
CA ASN A 410 -21.44 -21.06 -6.35
C ASN A 410 -19.92 -20.98 -6.48
N GLY A 411 -19.37 -21.34 -7.63
CA GLY A 411 -17.94 -21.14 -7.90
C GLY A 411 -17.42 -22.03 -9.01
N ARG A 412 -16.46 -21.52 -9.80
CA ARG A 412 -16.04 -22.17 -11.05
C ARG A 412 -14.55 -22.07 -11.28
N VAL A 413 -14.02 -22.99 -12.09
CA VAL A 413 -12.65 -22.94 -12.59
C VAL A 413 -12.67 -23.00 -14.10
N TYR A 414 -11.93 -22.09 -14.71
CA TYR A 414 -11.77 -22.00 -16.16
C TYR A 414 -10.31 -22.28 -16.56
N ARG A 415 -10.12 -22.93 -17.70
CA ARG A 415 -8.83 -23.21 -18.35
C ARG A 415 -8.72 -22.39 -19.63
N LEU A 416 -7.65 -21.61 -19.77
CA LEU A 416 -7.34 -20.76 -20.91
C LEU A 416 -6.12 -21.31 -21.66
N SER A 417 -6.28 -21.57 -22.96
CA SER A 417 -5.20 -22.05 -23.83
C SER A 417 -5.32 -21.47 -25.24
N ALA A 418 -4.35 -21.76 -26.12
CA ALA A 418 -4.52 -21.50 -27.54
C ALA A 418 -5.72 -22.30 -28.10
N ALA A 419 -6.41 -21.73 -29.10
CA ALA A 419 -7.66 -22.28 -29.65
C ALA A 419 -7.51 -23.72 -30.17
N ASN A 420 -6.36 -24.04 -30.76
CA ASN A 420 -6.04 -25.36 -31.31
C ASN A 420 -4.99 -26.12 -30.49
N ALA A 421 -4.74 -25.69 -29.24
CA ALA A 421 -3.76 -26.38 -28.39
C ALA A 421 -4.31 -27.78 -28.04
N PRO A 422 -3.54 -28.85 -28.31
CA PRO A 422 -3.92 -30.19 -27.86
C PRO A 422 -3.90 -30.23 -26.33
N HIS A 423 -4.79 -31.02 -25.74
CA HIS A 423 -4.66 -31.36 -24.33
C HIS A 423 -3.37 -32.17 -24.13
N ARG A 424 -2.62 -31.86 -23.06
CA ARG A 424 -1.35 -32.53 -22.75
C ARG A 424 -1.53 -33.34 -21.46
N PRO A 425 -1.51 -34.68 -21.53
CA PRO A 425 -1.62 -35.51 -20.34
C PRO A 425 -0.55 -35.16 -19.33
N THR A 426 -0.93 -35.09 -18.05
CA THR A 426 0.01 -34.73 -16.99
C THR A 426 0.69 -35.98 -16.43
N PRO A 427 2.04 -36.08 -16.48
CA PRO A 427 2.74 -37.23 -15.93
C PRO A 427 2.76 -37.22 -14.40
N ASP A 428 2.66 -38.40 -13.77
CA ASP A 428 2.95 -38.59 -12.34
C ASP A 428 4.46 -38.49 -12.09
N LEU A 429 4.92 -37.30 -11.66
CA LEU A 429 6.34 -37.02 -11.41
C LEU A 429 6.88 -37.73 -10.18
N ARG A 430 6.03 -38.10 -9.21
CA ARG A 430 6.45 -38.85 -8.01
C ARG A 430 7.06 -40.20 -8.39
N LYS A 431 6.54 -40.86 -9.44
CA LYS A 431 7.03 -42.17 -9.91
C LYS A 431 8.37 -42.11 -10.64
N LYS A 432 8.81 -40.92 -11.06
CA LYS A 432 10.07 -40.77 -11.79
C LYS A 432 11.28 -40.99 -10.88
N PRO A 433 12.31 -41.74 -11.32
CA PRO A 433 13.56 -41.86 -10.58
C PRO A 433 14.30 -40.51 -10.54
N THR A 434 15.22 -40.35 -9.60
CA THR A 434 15.99 -39.11 -9.38
C THR A 434 16.66 -38.59 -10.65
N ALA A 435 17.27 -39.47 -11.46
CA ALA A 435 17.91 -39.08 -12.72
C ALA A 435 16.93 -38.48 -13.74
N GLU A 436 15.71 -39.03 -13.84
CA GLU A 436 14.67 -38.47 -14.70
C GLU A 436 14.15 -37.14 -14.18
N LEU A 437 14.01 -36.97 -12.86
CA LEU A 437 13.63 -35.67 -12.28
C LEU A 437 14.64 -34.58 -12.59
N VAL A 438 15.94 -34.89 -12.57
CA VAL A 438 16.98 -33.95 -12.99
C VAL A 438 16.82 -33.59 -14.47
N SER A 439 16.49 -34.55 -15.34
CA SER A 439 16.20 -34.26 -16.75
C SER A 439 14.97 -33.36 -16.92
N VAL A 440 13.87 -33.64 -16.21
CA VAL A 440 12.64 -32.84 -16.26
C VAL A 440 12.88 -31.42 -15.74
N LEU A 441 13.69 -31.27 -14.70
CA LEU A 441 14.09 -29.97 -14.17
C LEU A 441 14.78 -29.08 -15.23
N MET A 442 15.52 -29.67 -16.17
CA MET A 442 16.23 -28.91 -17.22
C MET A 442 15.34 -28.49 -18.39
N THR A 443 14.33 -29.30 -18.75
CA THR A 443 13.59 -29.13 -20.03
C THR A 443 12.09 -28.97 -19.87
N GLY A 444 11.54 -29.18 -18.67
CA GLY A 444 10.11 -29.15 -18.41
C GLY A 444 9.52 -27.74 -18.52
N ASN A 445 8.19 -27.68 -18.62
CA ASN A 445 7.43 -26.45 -18.41
C ASN A 445 7.54 -25.98 -16.95
N ARG A 446 7.02 -24.79 -16.63
CA ARG A 446 7.18 -24.17 -15.31
C ARG A 446 6.71 -25.09 -14.16
N TRP A 447 5.54 -25.71 -14.28
CA TRP A 447 5.04 -26.65 -13.27
C TRP A 447 5.98 -27.85 -13.09
N ALA A 448 6.43 -28.46 -14.18
CA ALA A 448 7.27 -29.64 -14.14
C ALA A 448 8.64 -29.35 -13.52
N ARG A 449 9.24 -28.19 -13.81
CA ARG A 449 10.51 -27.75 -13.19
C ARG A 449 10.35 -27.54 -11.69
N ASN A 450 9.37 -26.72 -11.28
CA ASN A 450 9.11 -26.42 -9.86
C ASN A 450 8.79 -27.69 -9.05
N THR A 451 7.98 -28.58 -9.62
CA THR A 451 7.60 -29.83 -8.98
C THR A 451 8.78 -30.79 -8.87
N SER A 452 9.59 -30.93 -9.93
CA SER A 452 10.80 -31.75 -9.90
C SER A 452 11.80 -31.23 -8.89
N LEU A 453 12.00 -29.91 -8.82
CA LEU A 453 12.86 -29.26 -7.84
C LEU A 453 12.41 -29.55 -6.40
N ARG A 454 11.11 -29.41 -6.12
CA ARG A 454 10.53 -29.76 -4.81
C ARG A 454 10.74 -31.24 -4.48
N LEU A 455 10.47 -32.14 -5.42
CA LEU A 455 10.63 -33.59 -5.23
C LEU A 455 12.10 -33.97 -4.98
N LEU A 456 13.05 -33.35 -5.68
CA LEU A 456 14.49 -33.52 -5.41
C LEU A 456 14.84 -33.04 -3.99
N ALA A 457 14.26 -31.92 -3.55
CA ALA A 457 14.44 -31.41 -2.18
C ALA A 457 13.77 -32.27 -1.09
N ASP A 458 12.64 -32.91 -1.41
CA ASP A 458 11.94 -33.85 -0.52
C ASP A 458 12.76 -35.14 -0.36
N ARG A 459 13.30 -35.67 -1.47
CA ARG A 459 14.10 -36.92 -1.49
C ARG A 459 15.51 -36.75 -0.93
N ARG A 460 16.16 -35.62 -1.27
CA ARG A 460 17.58 -35.34 -1.02
C ARG A 460 18.50 -36.51 -1.38
N ASP A 461 18.18 -37.17 -2.48
CA ASP A 461 18.95 -38.32 -2.96
C ASP A 461 20.34 -37.84 -3.44
N PRO A 462 21.44 -38.32 -2.82
CA PRO A 462 22.79 -37.93 -3.23
C PRO A 462 23.11 -38.26 -4.69
N ALA A 463 22.39 -39.19 -5.32
CA ALA A 463 22.53 -39.50 -6.75
C ALA A 463 22.14 -38.33 -7.67
N ALA A 464 21.40 -37.33 -7.17
CA ALA A 464 21.10 -36.10 -7.92
C ALA A 464 22.33 -35.18 -8.06
N ILE A 465 23.28 -35.23 -7.11
CA ILE A 465 24.36 -34.25 -7.01
C ILE A 465 25.30 -34.28 -8.23
N PRO A 466 25.83 -35.43 -8.69
CA PRO A 466 26.72 -35.45 -9.85
C PRO A 466 26.11 -34.87 -11.14
N PRO A 467 24.90 -35.25 -11.58
CA PRO A 467 24.32 -34.66 -12.79
C PRO A 467 23.90 -33.20 -12.62
N LEU A 468 23.48 -32.76 -11.41
CA LEU A 468 23.22 -31.34 -11.15
C LEU A 468 24.49 -30.50 -11.19
N ARG A 469 25.60 -31.03 -10.67
CA ARG A 469 26.92 -30.38 -10.77
C ARG A 469 27.35 -30.25 -12.23
N GLU A 470 27.25 -31.32 -12.99
CA GLU A 470 27.58 -31.30 -14.43
C GLU A 470 26.70 -30.27 -15.16
N ALA A 471 25.39 -30.25 -14.90
CA ALA A 471 24.49 -29.28 -15.50
C ALA A 471 24.83 -27.83 -15.12
N LEU A 472 25.21 -27.55 -13.86
CA LEU A 472 25.69 -26.22 -13.45
C LEU A 472 26.97 -25.82 -14.20
N HIS A 473 27.79 -26.79 -14.60
CA HIS A 473 29.07 -26.55 -15.28
C HIS A 473 28.92 -26.37 -16.78
N SER A 474 28.01 -27.13 -17.42
CA SER A 474 27.91 -27.22 -18.88
C SER A 474 26.71 -26.48 -19.46
N ALA A 475 25.63 -26.29 -18.69
CA ALA A 475 24.42 -25.63 -19.17
C ALA A 475 24.54 -24.10 -19.09
N THR A 476 23.57 -23.40 -19.69
CA THR A 476 23.46 -21.94 -19.63
C THR A 476 22.00 -21.55 -19.40
N GLY A 477 21.75 -20.28 -19.10
CA GLY A 477 20.38 -19.78 -19.00
C GLY A 477 19.59 -20.41 -17.85
N GLN A 478 18.33 -20.75 -18.14
CA GLN A 478 17.42 -21.34 -17.17
C GLN A 478 17.94 -22.67 -16.60
N ALA A 479 18.46 -23.57 -17.44
CA ALA A 479 18.90 -24.89 -16.99
C ALA A 479 20.03 -24.81 -15.94
N ALA A 480 21.00 -23.90 -16.13
CA ALA A 480 22.06 -23.69 -15.14
C ALA A 480 21.53 -23.15 -13.80
N LEU A 481 20.51 -22.28 -13.84
CA LEU A 481 19.86 -21.76 -12.65
C LEU A 481 19.09 -22.85 -11.89
N GLU A 482 18.34 -23.68 -12.61
CA GLU A 482 17.63 -24.82 -12.01
C GLU A 482 18.62 -25.82 -11.40
N ALA A 483 19.75 -26.06 -12.07
CA ALA A 483 20.81 -26.92 -11.56
C ALA A 483 21.41 -26.37 -10.25
N LEU A 484 21.66 -25.06 -10.15
CA LEU A 484 22.11 -24.42 -8.90
C LEU A 484 21.11 -24.66 -7.76
N TRP A 485 19.82 -24.42 -7.99
CA TRP A 485 18.79 -24.62 -6.96
C TRP A 485 18.69 -26.08 -6.54
N GLY A 486 18.67 -27.00 -7.50
CA GLY A 486 18.64 -28.43 -7.22
C GLY A 486 19.87 -28.87 -6.42
N LEU A 487 21.05 -28.38 -6.80
CA LEU A 487 22.31 -28.69 -6.12
C LEU A 487 22.29 -28.17 -4.68
N TYR A 488 21.81 -26.95 -4.45
CA TYR A 488 21.63 -26.38 -3.10
C TYR A 488 20.68 -27.23 -2.25
N LEU A 489 19.50 -27.56 -2.78
CA LEU A 489 18.47 -28.31 -2.05
C LEU A 489 18.87 -29.75 -1.73
N CYS A 490 19.71 -30.36 -2.56
CA CYS A 490 20.30 -31.68 -2.30
C CYS A 490 21.56 -31.63 -1.41
N GLY A 491 21.98 -30.44 -0.95
CA GLY A 491 23.16 -30.28 -0.09
C GLY A 491 24.51 -30.38 -0.82
N GLY A 492 24.52 -30.23 -2.15
CA GLY A 492 25.72 -30.32 -2.99
C GLY A 492 26.44 -29.00 -3.26
N LEU A 493 25.94 -27.86 -2.76
CA LEU A 493 26.56 -26.54 -2.93
C LEU A 493 27.73 -26.35 -1.95
N ASP A 494 28.85 -27.02 -2.21
CA ASP A 494 30.09 -26.91 -1.44
C ASP A 494 30.86 -25.60 -1.77
N PRO A 495 31.99 -25.29 -1.09
CA PRO A 495 32.74 -24.06 -1.35
C PRO A 495 33.25 -23.91 -2.79
N ALA A 496 33.60 -25.00 -3.49
CA ALA A 496 34.09 -24.94 -4.86
C ALA A 496 32.94 -24.62 -5.83
N GLU A 497 31.79 -25.27 -5.65
CA GLU A 497 30.59 -24.99 -6.43
C GLU A 497 30.02 -23.60 -6.14
N SER A 498 30.12 -23.14 -4.88
CA SER A 498 29.76 -21.77 -4.49
C SER A 498 30.59 -20.73 -5.22
N ALA A 499 31.91 -20.93 -5.31
CA ALA A 499 32.80 -20.04 -6.03
C ALA A 499 32.47 -20.00 -7.53
N ARG A 500 32.22 -21.17 -8.15
CA ARG A 500 31.79 -21.29 -9.54
C ARG A 500 30.47 -20.57 -9.81
N ALA A 501 29.47 -20.79 -8.96
CA ALA A 501 28.16 -20.17 -9.11
C ALA A 501 28.22 -18.64 -9.01
N LEU A 502 29.08 -18.10 -8.13
CA LEU A 502 29.34 -16.66 -8.03
C LEU A 502 30.09 -16.08 -9.24
N ASP A 503 30.80 -16.91 -10.04
CA ASP A 503 31.50 -16.52 -11.29
C ASP A 503 30.72 -16.84 -12.56
N HIS A 504 29.56 -17.46 -12.43
CA HIS A 504 28.86 -18.03 -13.57
C HIS A 504 28.51 -16.95 -14.60
N ALA A 505 28.55 -17.29 -15.90
CA ALA A 505 28.30 -16.32 -16.97
C ALA A 505 26.87 -15.74 -16.93
N ASP A 506 25.88 -16.58 -16.61
CA ASP A 506 24.49 -16.16 -16.43
C ASP A 506 24.30 -15.34 -15.13
N PRO A 507 23.76 -14.12 -15.20
CA PRO A 507 23.58 -13.26 -14.04
C PRO A 507 22.61 -13.82 -12.99
N TYR A 508 21.62 -14.62 -13.39
CA TYR A 508 20.64 -15.16 -12.44
C TYR A 508 21.21 -16.30 -11.59
N VAL A 509 22.17 -17.06 -12.14
CA VAL A 509 22.97 -18.01 -11.34
C VAL A 509 23.79 -17.26 -10.29
N ARG A 510 24.44 -16.14 -10.68
CA ARG A 510 25.17 -15.31 -9.72
C ARG A 510 24.26 -14.69 -8.66
N LEU A 511 23.11 -14.13 -9.07
CA LEU A 511 22.10 -13.56 -8.18
C LEU A 511 21.68 -14.57 -7.11
N TRP A 512 21.30 -15.77 -7.52
CA TRP A 512 20.86 -16.81 -6.60
C TRP A 512 21.99 -17.37 -5.76
N ALA A 513 23.22 -17.49 -6.28
CA ALA A 513 24.38 -17.86 -5.48
C ALA A 513 24.60 -16.85 -4.34
N VAL A 514 24.51 -15.54 -4.62
CA VAL A 514 24.58 -14.49 -3.60
C VAL A 514 23.47 -14.65 -2.55
N ARG A 515 22.21 -14.87 -2.97
CA ARG A 515 21.06 -15.04 -2.06
C ARG A 515 21.19 -16.28 -1.16
N LEU A 516 21.46 -17.44 -1.75
CA LEU A 516 21.55 -18.72 -1.05
C LEU A 516 22.67 -18.70 0.01
N LEU A 517 23.84 -18.14 -0.35
CA LEU A 517 24.95 -17.99 0.60
C LEU A 517 24.63 -16.95 1.69
N GLY A 518 23.89 -15.90 1.35
CA GLY A 518 23.48 -14.83 2.26
C GLY A 518 22.38 -15.20 3.27
N ASP A 519 21.55 -16.21 2.98
CA ASP A 519 20.39 -16.58 3.80
C ASP A 519 20.76 -17.17 5.17
N ALA A 520 22.01 -17.60 5.34
CA ALA A 520 22.59 -17.99 6.63
C ALA A 520 22.99 -16.80 7.53
N ASN A 521 22.85 -15.56 7.05
CA ASN A 521 23.22 -14.30 7.74
C ASN A 521 24.71 -14.18 8.11
N ARG A 522 25.55 -15.05 7.55
CA ARG A 522 27.01 -15.03 7.68
C ARG A 522 27.61 -15.88 6.56
N VAL A 523 28.80 -15.49 6.09
CA VAL A 523 29.58 -16.28 5.12
C VAL A 523 31.02 -16.45 5.60
N GLY A 524 31.76 -17.38 5.00
CA GLY A 524 33.20 -17.52 5.23
C GLY A 524 33.99 -16.32 4.69
N PRO A 525 35.23 -16.08 5.18
CA PRO A 525 36.06 -14.95 4.74
C PRO A 525 36.27 -14.87 3.22
N ASP A 526 36.52 -16.02 2.57
CA ASP A 526 36.75 -16.08 1.12
C ASP A 526 35.51 -15.65 0.33
N VAL A 527 34.33 -16.13 0.74
CA VAL A 527 33.05 -15.72 0.13
C VAL A 527 32.80 -14.24 0.37
N ALA A 528 33.04 -13.72 1.59
CA ALA A 528 32.89 -12.29 1.86
C ALA A 528 33.79 -11.42 0.95
N ALA A 529 35.06 -11.79 0.79
CA ALA A 529 35.99 -11.10 -0.09
C ALA A 529 35.54 -11.16 -1.56
N ARG A 530 35.00 -12.31 -1.98
CA ARG A 530 34.46 -12.54 -3.32
C ARG A 530 33.23 -11.67 -3.61
N LEU A 531 32.27 -11.60 -2.68
CA LEU A 531 31.10 -10.73 -2.79
C LEU A 531 31.51 -9.25 -2.89
N ALA A 532 32.51 -8.83 -2.10
CA ALA A 532 33.02 -7.46 -2.17
C ALA A 532 33.70 -7.16 -3.51
N THR A 533 34.46 -8.12 -4.05
CA THR A 533 35.10 -8.00 -5.38
C THR A 533 34.04 -7.93 -6.48
N MET A 534 33.03 -8.80 -6.41
CA MET A 534 31.92 -8.85 -7.35
C MET A 534 31.15 -7.53 -7.40
N ALA A 535 30.85 -6.92 -6.24
CA ALA A 535 30.20 -5.61 -6.17
C ALA A 535 30.93 -4.49 -6.93
N ARG A 536 32.25 -4.59 -7.11
CA ARG A 536 33.03 -3.60 -7.87
C ARG A 536 32.80 -3.69 -9.38
N GLY A 537 32.54 -4.89 -9.90
CA GLY A 537 32.55 -5.16 -11.34
C GLY A 537 31.24 -5.69 -11.92
N GLU A 538 30.24 -6.05 -11.10
CA GLU A 538 29.01 -6.71 -11.55
C GLU A 538 28.19 -5.85 -12.52
N PRO A 539 28.03 -6.28 -13.79
CA PRO A 539 27.31 -5.50 -14.80
C PRO A 539 25.78 -5.52 -14.65
N ASN A 540 25.19 -6.56 -14.05
CA ASN A 540 23.74 -6.71 -13.98
C ASN A 540 23.14 -6.04 -12.73
N ALA A 541 22.14 -5.16 -12.94
CA ALA A 541 21.51 -4.39 -11.88
C ALA A 541 20.73 -5.25 -10.86
N GLU A 542 20.07 -6.33 -11.29
CA GLU A 542 19.36 -7.25 -10.39
C GLU A 542 20.35 -7.99 -9.45
N VAL A 543 21.53 -8.35 -9.97
CA VAL A 543 22.60 -8.95 -9.14
C VAL A 543 23.16 -7.95 -8.14
N ARG A 544 23.39 -6.69 -8.54
CA ARG A 544 23.79 -5.62 -7.61
C ARG A 544 22.74 -5.35 -6.54
N SER A 545 21.46 -5.38 -6.91
CA SER A 545 20.32 -5.30 -5.99
C SER A 545 20.37 -6.44 -4.95
N GLN A 546 20.58 -7.69 -5.37
CA GLN A 546 20.71 -8.81 -4.44
C GLN A 546 21.97 -8.74 -3.57
N LEU A 547 23.09 -8.21 -4.07
CA LEU A 547 24.29 -7.93 -3.27
C LEU A 547 23.97 -6.90 -2.17
N ALA A 548 23.23 -5.84 -2.48
CA ALA A 548 22.78 -4.85 -1.48
C ALA A 548 21.83 -5.48 -0.44
N CYS A 549 20.86 -6.29 -0.87
CA CYS A 549 19.96 -7.05 0.01
C CYS A 549 20.75 -7.96 0.97
N THR A 550 21.71 -8.71 0.43
CA THR A 550 22.55 -9.65 1.19
C THR A 550 23.45 -8.91 2.18
N SER A 551 24.00 -7.76 1.79
CA SER A 551 24.85 -6.93 2.66
C SER A 551 24.14 -6.47 3.92
N ARG A 552 22.83 -6.18 3.85
CA ARG A 552 22.00 -5.86 5.03
C ARG A 552 21.96 -7.02 6.02
N ARG A 553 22.00 -8.27 5.55
CA ARG A 553 21.88 -9.49 6.37
C ARG A 553 23.20 -9.91 7.02
N LEU A 554 24.32 -9.60 6.37
CA LEU A 554 25.65 -9.99 6.83
C LEU A 554 26.17 -9.09 7.98
N PRO A 555 27.11 -9.57 8.82
CA PRO A 555 27.80 -8.74 9.79
C PRO A 555 28.54 -7.57 9.12
N ALA A 556 28.75 -6.47 9.84
CA ALA A 556 29.36 -5.26 9.26
C ALA A 556 30.69 -5.51 8.54
N ALA A 557 31.56 -6.36 9.10
CA ALA A 557 32.85 -6.71 8.52
C ALA A 557 32.76 -7.42 7.15
N GLN A 558 31.62 -8.04 6.85
CA GLN A 558 31.37 -8.76 5.60
C GLN A 558 30.50 -7.94 4.63
N GLY A 559 29.45 -7.29 5.15
CA GLY A 559 28.49 -6.53 4.34
C GLY A 559 28.96 -5.13 3.93
N LEU A 560 29.61 -4.37 4.81
CA LEU A 560 30.01 -2.99 4.49
C LEU A 560 31.05 -2.88 3.37
N PRO A 561 32.01 -3.82 3.18
CA PRO A 561 32.86 -3.82 2.00
C PRO A 561 32.10 -3.96 0.68
N VAL A 562 31.02 -4.74 0.65
CA VAL A 562 30.14 -4.88 -0.52
C VAL A 562 29.42 -3.55 -0.77
N VAL A 563 28.82 -2.96 0.28
CA VAL A 563 28.15 -1.65 0.23
C VAL A 563 29.10 -0.57 -0.29
N ALA A 564 30.34 -0.50 0.21
CA ALA A 564 31.32 0.49 -0.21
C ALA A 564 31.63 0.41 -1.72
N ASN A 565 31.79 -0.81 -2.25
CA ASN A 565 32.03 -1.00 -3.68
C ASN A 565 30.79 -0.64 -4.53
N LEU A 566 29.57 -0.92 -4.05
CA LEU A 566 28.33 -0.53 -4.74
C LEU A 566 28.10 0.99 -4.70
N LEU A 567 28.40 1.66 -3.58
CA LEU A 567 28.32 3.13 -3.47
C LEU A 567 29.28 3.87 -4.41
N ALA A 568 30.34 3.21 -4.87
CA ALA A 568 31.28 3.76 -5.85
C ALA A 568 30.77 3.70 -7.30
N ARG A 569 29.58 3.10 -7.54
CA ARG A 569 28.98 2.95 -8.88
C ARG A 569 27.99 4.08 -9.17
N ASP A 570 28.43 5.03 -9.99
CA ASP A 570 27.61 6.21 -10.30
C ASP A 570 26.38 5.88 -11.17
N GLU A 571 26.42 4.77 -11.93
CA GLU A 571 25.29 4.27 -12.75
C GLU A 571 24.06 3.89 -11.92
N ASP A 572 24.25 3.48 -10.67
CA ASP A 572 23.15 3.07 -9.78
C ASP A 572 22.46 4.28 -9.12
N ALA A 573 22.99 5.50 -9.28
CA ALA A 573 22.49 6.68 -8.56
C ALA A 573 21.05 7.07 -8.90
N ASN A 574 20.53 6.62 -10.05
CA ASN A 574 19.14 6.84 -10.49
C ASN A 574 18.34 5.52 -10.59
N ASP A 575 18.92 4.39 -10.18
CA ASP A 575 18.18 3.13 -10.10
C ASP A 575 17.06 3.23 -9.05
N VAL A 576 15.95 2.54 -9.30
CA VAL A 576 14.74 2.63 -8.46
C VAL A 576 14.94 2.00 -7.08
N GLN A 577 15.67 0.88 -6.98
CA GLN A 577 15.76 0.11 -5.73
C GLN A 577 17.14 0.17 -5.07
N ILE A 578 18.22 0.03 -5.84
CA ILE A 578 19.60 -0.12 -5.33
C ILE A 578 19.97 0.97 -4.32
N PRO A 579 19.69 2.28 -4.55
CA PRO A 579 20.11 3.30 -3.59
C PRO A 579 19.45 3.20 -2.22
N LEU A 580 18.17 2.83 -2.17
CA LEU A 580 17.48 2.61 -0.89
C LEU A 580 17.91 1.30 -0.23
N LEU A 581 18.20 0.25 -1.01
CA LEU A 581 18.78 -0.99 -0.47
C LEU A 581 20.13 -0.73 0.20
N LEU A 582 21.00 0.08 -0.42
CA LEU A 582 22.28 0.48 0.15
C LEU A 582 22.08 1.32 1.41
N TRP A 583 21.12 2.24 1.40
CA TRP A 583 20.74 2.97 2.62
C TRP A 583 20.35 2.01 3.74
N TRP A 584 19.44 1.06 3.50
CA TRP A 584 18.98 0.12 4.53
C TRP A 584 20.08 -0.85 4.98
N ALA A 585 21.03 -1.19 4.11
CA ALA A 585 22.21 -1.97 4.49
C ALA A 585 23.12 -1.20 5.46
N ILE A 586 23.29 0.11 5.27
CA ILE A 586 24.02 0.98 6.19
C ILE A 586 23.23 1.20 7.49
N GLU A 587 21.95 1.53 7.38
CA GLU A 587 21.07 1.84 8.51
C GLU A 587 21.03 0.68 9.52
N ALA A 588 20.91 -0.56 9.02
CA ALA A 588 20.94 -1.77 9.86
C ALA A 588 22.22 -1.91 10.70
N ARG A 589 23.30 -1.21 10.35
CA ARG A 589 24.60 -1.19 11.03
C ARG A 589 24.81 0.03 11.92
N CYS A 590 24.01 1.09 11.76
CA CYS A 590 24.15 2.33 12.54
C CYS A 590 23.91 2.14 14.05
N GLY A 591 23.12 1.15 14.46
CA GLY A 591 22.89 0.84 15.88
C GLY A 591 24.06 0.08 16.52
N ALA A 592 24.34 -1.12 16.02
CA ALA A 592 25.29 -2.06 16.63
C ALA A 592 26.75 -1.84 16.19
N ASP A 593 26.99 -1.38 14.96
CA ASP A 593 28.30 -1.37 14.30
C ASP A 593 28.70 0.06 13.87
N ARG A 594 28.41 1.05 14.72
CA ARG A 594 28.54 2.49 14.41
C ARG A 594 29.93 2.90 13.88
N GLU A 595 30.99 2.42 14.50
CA GLU A 595 32.37 2.74 14.09
C GLU A 595 32.70 2.20 12.70
N ALA A 596 32.14 1.04 12.34
CA ALA A 596 32.32 0.47 11.00
C ALA A 596 31.57 1.29 9.93
N VAL A 597 30.40 1.85 10.27
CA VAL A 597 29.69 2.79 9.40
C VAL A 597 30.48 4.08 9.21
N LEU A 598 31.01 4.67 10.30
CA LEU A 598 31.86 5.86 10.23
C LEU A 598 33.14 5.61 9.42
N ALA A 599 33.71 4.40 9.50
CA ALA A 599 34.90 4.04 8.75
C ALA A 599 34.73 4.14 7.23
N LEU A 600 33.51 3.96 6.70
CA LEU A 600 33.21 4.17 5.27
C LEU A 600 33.48 5.61 4.82
N PHE A 601 33.36 6.58 5.72
CA PHE A 601 33.42 8.01 5.43
C PHE A 601 34.72 8.68 5.91
N ARG A 602 35.74 7.90 6.31
CA ARG A 602 37.04 8.44 6.72
C ARG A 602 37.84 9.04 5.55
N GLY A 603 37.71 8.49 4.35
CA GLY A 603 38.33 8.99 3.13
C GLY A 603 37.37 9.84 2.28
N PRO A 604 37.86 10.76 1.44
CA PRO A 604 37.02 11.66 0.64
C PRO A 604 36.30 10.96 -0.53
N GLU A 605 36.65 9.72 -0.87
CA GLU A 605 36.29 9.06 -2.13
C GLU A 605 34.79 8.77 -2.28
N LEU A 606 34.11 8.44 -1.17
CA LEU A 606 32.66 8.17 -1.19
C LEU A 606 31.83 9.47 -1.13
N TRP A 607 32.33 10.53 -0.50
CA TRP A 607 31.58 11.78 -0.29
C TRP A 607 31.16 12.48 -1.59
N SER A 608 31.96 12.35 -2.63
CA SER A 608 31.68 12.95 -3.95
C SER A 608 30.75 12.11 -4.82
N ARG A 609 30.48 10.84 -4.46
CA ARG A 609 29.69 9.93 -5.28
C ARG A 609 28.24 10.38 -5.38
N PRO A 610 27.61 10.38 -6.58
CA PRO A 610 26.24 10.85 -6.77
C PRO A 610 25.22 10.12 -5.87
N ILE A 611 25.36 8.80 -5.71
CA ILE A 611 24.47 8.00 -4.86
C ILE A 611 24.60 8.39 -3.37
N VAL A 612 25.83 8.65 -2.91
CA VAL A 612 26.11 9.06 -1.53
C VAL A 612 25.50 10.44 -1.24
N ARG A 613 25.72 11.41 -2.14
CA ARG A 613 25.19 12.77 -2.00
C ARG A 613 23.67 12.80 -2.06
N LYS A 614 23.06 12.07 -3.00
CA LYS A 614 21.60 12.06 -3.19
C LYS A 614 20.86 11.26 -2.12
N GLN A 615 21.43 10.13 -1.68
CA GLN A 615 20.66 9.13 -0.94
C GLN A 615 21.19 8.84 0.47
N ILE A 616 22.49 9.01 0.73
CA ILE A 616 23.10 8.53 1.98
C ILE A 616 23.34 9.64 3.00
N LEU A 617 23.98 10.76 2.64
CA LEU A 617 24.44 11.75 3.63
C LEU A 617 23.31 12.35 4.48
N VAL A 618 22.23 12.81 3.83
CA VAL A 618 21.06 13.37 4.52
C VAL A 618 20.46 12.34 5.48
N ARG A 619 20.23 11.11 5.00
CA ARG A 619 19.61 10.04 5.78
C ARG A 619 20.49 9.57 6.93
N LEU A 620 21.80 9.48 6.72
CA LEU A 620 22.76 9.05 7.74
C LEU A 620 22.77 10.03 8.91
N MET A 621 22.83 11.33 8.61
CA MET A 621 22.72 12.36 9.65
C MET A 621 21.33 12.33 10.32
N GLN A 622 20.26 12.27 9.51
CA GLN A 622 18.89 12.23 10.02
C GLN A 622 18.69 11.06 10.98
N ARG A 623 19.25 9.88 10.68
CA ARG A 623 19.15 8.70 11.54
C ARG A 623 19.76 8.99 12.91
N PHE A 624 21.04 9.35 12.97
CA PHE A 624 21.72 9.53 14.25
C PHE A 624 21.10 10.67 15.06
N ALA A 625 20.74 11.78 14.41
CA ALA A 625 20.05 12.88 15.05
C ALA A 625 18.65 12.48 15.56
N ALA A 626 17.90 11.67 14.81
CA ALA A 626 16.57 11.21 15.20
C ALA A 626 16.60 10.22 16.37
N ALA A 627 17.61 9.35 16.42
CA ALA A 627 17.85 8.44 17.54
C ALA A 627 18.23 9.19 18.83
N GLY A 628 19.04 10.25 18.71
CA GLY A 628 19.17 11.29 19.72
C GLY A 628 19.91 10.90 21.01
N SER A 629 20.46 9.69 21.14
CA SER A 629 21.29 9.36 22.30
C SER A 629 22.58 10.19 22.29
N GLN A 630 23.22 10.38 23.46
CA GLN A 630 24.52 11.09 23.55
C GLN A 630 25.57 10.51 22.59
N LYS A 631 25.57 9.18 22.39
CA LYS A 631 26.47 8.53 21.42
C LYS A 631 26.10 8.90 19.98
N ASP A 632 24.82 8.94 19.65
CA ASP A 632 24.37 9.27 18.29
C ASP A 632 24.63 10.74 17.96
N LEU A 633 24.42 11.66 18.91
CA LEU A 633 24.72 13.08 18.73
C LEU A 633 26.22 13.36 18.58
N ARG A 634 27.10 12.64 19.30
CA ARG A 634 28.55 12.71 19.05
C ARG A 634 28.93 12.20 17.67
N THR A 635 28.20 11.22 17.16
CA THR A 635 28.40 10.72 15.80
C THR A 635 27.94 11.69 14.74
N CYS A 636 26.89 12.48 15.00
CA CYS A 636 26.59 13.65 14.17
C CYS A 636 27.79 14.62 14.11
N ALA A 637 28.47 14.88 15.24
CA ALA A 637 29.65 15.73 15.28
C ALA A 637 30.79 15.16 14.42
N GLN A 638 31.11 13.87 14.61
CA GLN A 638 32.13 13.16 13.84
C GLN A 638 31.87 13.19 12.33
N LEU A 639 30.62 13.04 11.90
CA LEU A 639 30.25 13.13 10.48
C LEU A 639 30.50 14.53 9.90
N LEU A 640 30.15 15.58 10.64
CA LEU A 640 30.40 16.96 10.22
C LEU A 640 31.90 17.28 10.12
N GLU A 641 32.69 16.76 11.07
CA GLU A 641 34.15 16.89 11.08
C GLU A 641 34.81 16.13 9.92
N ALA A 642 34.31 14.93 9.62
CA ALA A 642 34.81 14.09 8.53
C ALA A 642 34.45 14.62 7.13
N ALA A 643 33.41 15.45 7.01
CA ALA A 643 32.97 15.98 5.72
C ALA A 643 34.10 16.78 5.03
N PRO A 644 34.49 16.43 3.79
CA PRO A 644 35.67 17.00 3.14
C PRO A 644 35.41 18.40 2.56
N ASP A 645 34.16 18.71 2.23
CA ASP A 645 33.76 19.95 1.55
C ASP A 645 32.48 20.56 2.13
N GLN A 646 32.22 21.83 1.78
CA GLN A 646 31.06 22.55 2.29
C GLN A 646 29.72 21.98 1.78
N GLY A 647 29.67 21.46 0.55
CA GLY A 647 28.43 20.85 0.03
C GLY A 647 28.05 19.59 0.78
N SER A 648 29.03 18.77 1.16
CA SER A 648 28.83 17.60 2.03
C SER A 648 28.32 18.00 3.42
N ARG A 649 28.89 19.07 4.02
CA ARG A 649 28.40 19.63 5.29
C ARG A 649 26.96 20.13 5.18
N THR A 650 26.61 20.83 4.10
CA THR A 650 25.24 21.30 3.85
C THR A 650 24.24 20.14 3.81
N LEU A 651 24.56 19.03 3.14
CA LEU A 651 23.69 17.84 3.09
C LEU A 651 23.52 17.18 4.47
N LEU A 652 24.60 17.11 5.25
CA LEU A 652 24.52 16.63 6.63
C LEU A 652 23.64 17.57 7.47
N LEU A 653 23.87 18.88 7.42
CA LEU A 653 23.05 19.87 8.14
C LEU A 653 21.56 19.76 7.77
N GLN A 654 21.23 19.54 6.50
CA GLN A 654 19.85 19.27 6.07
C GLN A 654 19.26 18.05 6.78
N GLY A 655 19.99 16.94 6.86
CA GLY A 655 19.55 15.73 7.58
C GLY A 655 19.34 15.99 9.08
N PHE A 656 20.21 16.78 9.69
CA PHE A 656 20.09 17.19 11.09
C PHE A 656 18.86 18.08 11.31
N GLU A 657 18.59 19.03 10.42
CA GLU A 657 17.41 19.92 10.48
C GLU A 657 16.09 19.15 10.36
N ILE A 658 16.04 18.15 9.46
CA ILE A 658 14.88 17.25 9.30
C ILE A 658 14.63 16.51 10.61
N ALA A 659 15.65 15.87 11.18
CA ALA A 659 15.51 15.06 12.40
C ALA A 659 15.14 15.89 13.65
N THR A 660 15.46 17.18 13.65
CA THR A 660 15.28 18.07 14.81
C THR A 660 14.05 18.96 14.69
N LYS A 661 13.26 18.82 13.61
CA LYS A 661 12.02 19.55 13.41
C LYS A 661 11.06 19.34 14.58
N GLY A 662 10.58 20.43 15.17
CA GLY A 662 9.71 20.40 16.35
C GLY A 662 10.37 19.91 17.65
N ARG A 663 11.70 19.79 17.74
CA ARG A 663 12.43 19.30 18.94
C ARG A 663 13.30 20.40 19.56
N SER A 664 13.44 20.34 20.89
CA SER A 664 14.42 21.16 21.62
C SER A 664 15.83 20.59 21.46
N LEU A 665 16.82 21.45 21.26
CA LEU A 665 18.25 21.10 21.19
C LEU A 665 19.01 21.45 22.47
N ALA A 666 18.33 21.60 23.60
CA ALA A 666 18.93 22.10 24.84
C ALA A 666 20.00 21.18 25.46
N THR A 667 20.06 19.90 25.09
CA THR A 667 20.96 18.88 25.69
C THR A 667 22.00 18.33 24.70
N MET A 668 22.45 19.13 23.73
CA MET A 668 23.47 18.71 22.76
C MET A 668 24.88 18.67 23.37
N PRO A 669 25.72 17.70 22.98
CA PRO A 669 27.14 17.70 23.31
C PRO A 669 27.85 18.95 22.78
N ASP A 670 28.84 19.45 23.53
CA ASP A 670 29.65 20.61 23.14
C ASP A 670 30.37 20.37 21.81
N GLU A 671 30.80 19.12 21.55
CA GLU A 671 31.47 18.72 20.32
C GLU A 671 30.55 18.90 19.11
N LEU A 672 29.29 18.50 19.22
CA LEU A 672 28.31 18.70 18.15
C LEU A 672 28.01 20.19 17.95
N THR A 673 27.89 20.94 19.04
CA THR A 673 27.74 22.40 19.00
C THR A 673 28.89 23.06 18.24
N ALA A 674 30.13 22.66 18.51
CA ALA A 674 31.32 23.19 17.83
C ALA A 674 31.37 22.77 16.34
N ALA A 675 31.07 21.50 16.04
CA ALA A 675 31.05 20.98 14.68
C ALA A 675 29.99 21.67 13.80
N LEU A 676 28.79 21.90 14.34
CA LEU A 676 27.73 22.68 13.68
C LEU A 676 28.20 24.11 13.40
N ALA A 677 28.82 24.77 14.37
CA ALA A 677 29.33 26.14 14.20
C ALA A 677 30.40 26.21 13.09
N LYS A 678 31.33 25.26 13.06
CA LYS A 678 32.41 25.20 12.04
C LYS A 678 31.90 24.88 10.63
N SER A 679 30.74 24.22 10.52
CA SER A 679 30.18 23.76 9.25
C SER A 679 29.38 24.83 8.49
N GLY A 680 29.49 26.10 8.90
CA GLY A 680 28.78 27.23 8.30
C GLY A 680 27.91 28.01 9.28
N GLY A 681 28.11 27.84 10.59
CA GLY A 681 27.15 28.20 11.62
C GLY A 681 25.97 27.23 11.58
N GLY A 682 25.27 27.03 12.70
CA GLY A 682 23.91 26.51 12.56
C GLY A 682 23.17 27.46 11.62
N SER A 683 22.37 26.95 10.68
CA SER A 683 21.41 27.82 10.02
C SER A 683 20.67 28.62 11.09
N LEU A 684 20.18 29.81 10.76
CA LEU A 684 19.41 30.61 11.72
C LEU A 684 18.28 29.79 12.37
N LEU A 685 17.73 28.79 11.66
CA LEU A 685 16.81 27.77 12.20
C LEU A 685 17.42 26.93 13.34
N LEU A 686 18.62 26.39 13.13
CA LEU A 686 19.32 25.60 14.15
C LEU A 686 19.70 26.46 15.34
N ASP A 687 20.21 27.67 15.13
CA ASP A 687 20.56 28.58 16.21
C ASP A 687 19.33 28.99 17.05
N LEU A 688 18.19 29.14 16.39
CA LEU A 688 16.91 29.40 17.02
C LEU A 688 16.45 28.21 17.90
N ARG A 689 16.56 26.98 17.39
CA ARG A 689 16.23 25.74 18.15
C ARG A 689 17.20 25.45 19.29
N ARG A 690 18.45 25.90 19.16
CA ARG A 690 19.50 25.85 20.21
C ARG A 690 19.32 26.90 21.29
N GLY A 691 18.53 27.93 21.03
CA GLY A 691 18.40 29.08 21.92
C GLY A 691 19.65 29.96 21.98
N ARG A 692 20.40 30.10 20.87
CA ARG A 692 21.55 31.01 20.81
C ARG A 692 21.07 32.44 21.15
N PRO A 693 21.75 33.16 22.06
CA PRO A 693 21.46 34.57 22.30
C PRO A 693 21.52 35.39 21.00
N GLY A 694 20.49 36.21 20.72
CA GLY A 694 20.41 37.02 19.50
C GLY A 694 19.73 36.33 18.30
N ALA A 695 19.56 35.00 18.32
CA ALA A 695 19.02 34.27 17.17
C ALA A 695 17.52 34.54 16.94
N ILE A 696 16.77 34.82 18.02
CA ILE A 696 15.37 35.22 17.92
C ILE A 696 15.25 36.57 17.23
N GLU A 697 16.03 37.57 17.65
CA GLU A 697 16.02 38.90 17.03
C GLU A 697 16.42 38.85 15.56
N GLU A 698 17.41 38.01 15.22
CA GLU A 698 17.86 37.81 13.84
C GLU A 698 16.79 37.08 12.98
N ALA A 699 16.15 36.04 13.52
CA ALA A 699 15.07 35.32 12.85
C ALA A 699 13.84 36.21 12.63
N LEU A 700 13.50 37.05 13.61
CA LEU A 700 12.43 38.05 13.50
C LEU A 700 12.72 39.07 12.41
N LYS A 701 13.97 39.54 12.27
CA LYS A 701 14.36 40.44 11.17
C LYS A 701 14.17 39.79 9.80
N VAL A 702 14.62 38.55 9.64
CA VAL A 702 14.47 37.82 8.37
C VAL A 702 12.99 37.56 8.07
N ALA A 703 12.20 37.15 9.07
CA ALA A 703 10.78 36.94 8.92
C ALA A 703 10.03 38.22 8.51
N ALA A 704 10.43 39.38 9.05
CA ALA A 704 9.81 40.68 8.79
C ALA A 704 10.30 41.38 7.51
N ASP A 705 11.38 40.93 6.89
CA ASP A 705 11.95 41.57 5.70
C ASP A 705 11.17 41.19 4.41
N PRO A 706 10.40 42.11 3.80
CA PRO A 706 9.64 41.81 2.59
C PRO A 706 10.52 41.59 1.35
N SER A 707 11.80 41.96 1.39
CA SER A 707 12.76 41.73 0.31
C SER A 707 13.47 40.37 0.37
N ALA A 708 13.34 39.66 1.50
CA ALA A 708 13.91 38.33 1.67
C ALA A 708 13.13 37.25 0.90
N ASP A 709 13.81 36.16 0.55
CA ASP A 709 13.21 35.00 -0.12
C ASP A 709 11.98 34.48 0.67
N PRO A 710 10.79 34.38 0.04
CA PRO A 710 9.57 33.96 0.73
C PRO A 710 9.67 32.60 1.43
N ARG A 711 10.37 31.61 0.83
CA ARG A 711 10.56 30.29 1.44
C ARG A 711 11.40 30.39 2.70
N ARG A 712 12.42 31.25 2.68
CA ARG A 712 13.27 31.50 3.85
C ARG A 712 12.50 32.20 4.97
N ARG A 713 11.64 33.17 4.63
CA ARG A 713 10.75 33.85 5.59
C ARG A 713 9.80 32.86 6.26
N ILE A 714 9.13 32.01 5.47
CA ILE A 714 8.22 30.97 5.96
C ILE A 714 8.94 30.02 6.94
N ALA A 715 10.11 29.52 6.56
CA ALA A 715 10.90 28.64 7.43
C ALA A 715 11.25 29.30 8.77
N MET A 716 11.63 30.59 8.78
CA MET A 716 11.89 31.33 10.03
C MET A 716 10.63 31.45 10.89
N VAL A 717 9.49 31.79 10.28
CA VAL A 717 8.21 31.95 10.96
C VAL A 717 7.78 30.65 11.63
N GLU A 718 7.86 29.53 10.90
CA GLU A 718 7.56 28.20 11.44
C GLU A 718 8.46 27.87 12.65
N ALA A 719 9.77 28.06 12.50
CA ALA A 719 10.72 27.77 13.57
C ALA A 719 10.58 28.71 14.79
N LEU A 720 10.22 29.97 14.59
CA LEU A 720 9.88 30.90 15.69
C LEU A 720 8.69 30.38 16.49
N GLY A 721 7.67 29.84 15.81
CA GLY A 721 6.55 29.14 16.44
C GLY A 721 6.98 27.93 17.27
N GLU A 722 7.89 27.12 16.73
CA GLU A 722 8.43 25.93 17.41
C GLU A 722 9.15 26.28 18.73
N THR A 723 9.76 27.46 18.86
CA THR A 723 10.50 27.86 20.07
C THR A 723 9.64 28.06 21.31
N ARG A 724 8.34 28.34 21.14
CA ARG A 724 7.39 28.70 22.21
C ARG A 724 7.87 29.83 23.14
N ARG A 725 8.70 30.77 22.65
CA ARG A 725 9.17 31.93 23.41
C ARG A 725 8.18 33.11 23.31
N PRO A 726 7.61 33.63 24.42
CA PRO A 726 6.58 34.68 24.38
C PRO A 726 6.98 35.95 23.60
N GLN A 727 8.26 36.30 23.58
CA GLN A 727 8.78 37.49 22.90
C GLN A 727 8.56 37.53 21.38
N VAL A 728 8.27 36.39 20.73
CA VAL A 728 8.03 36.37 19.27
C VAL A 728 6.57 36.65 18.90
N VAL A 729 5.64 36.57 19.86
CA VAL A 729 4.19 36.66 19.62
C VAL A 729 3.82 38.00 18.97
N ALA A 730 4.41 39.11 19.42
CA ALA A 730 4.14 40.43 18.85
C ALA A 730 4.42 40.49 17.35
N SER A 731 5.60 40.02 16.93
CA SER A 731 5.99 40.03 15.51
C SER A 731 5.22 39.02 14.67
N LEU A 732 4.88 37.85 15.21
CA LEU A 732 4.03 36.88 14.51
C LEU A 732 2.62 37.45 14.27
N LYS A 733 2.06 38.18 15.24
CA LYS A 733 0.79 38.90 15.04
C LYS A 733 0.91 39.98 13.97
N ASP A 734 1.98 40.79 14.00
CA ASP A 734 2.21 41.82 12.97
C ASP A 734 2.28 41.20 11.56
N LEU A 735 2.95 40.05 11.40
CA LEU A 735 3.01 39.31 10.14
C LEU A 735 1.65 38.75 9.72
N ALA A 736 0.88 38.21 10.67
CA ALA A 736 -0.47 37.71 10.43
C ALA A 736 -1.44 38.83 10.01
N GLU A 737 -1.24 40.05 10.51
CA GLU A 737 -2.06 41.23 10.18
C GLU A 737 -1.67 41.87 8.84
N ARG A 738 -0.37 42.08 8.60
CA ARG A 738 0.12 42.99 7.56
C ARG A 738 0.71 42.32 6.32
N ASP A 739 1.24 41.10 6.45
CA ASP A 739 1.92 40.43 5.32
C ASP A 739 0.93 39.80 4.33
N GLY A 740 1.37 39.32 3.17
CA GLY A 740 0.52 38.71 2.14
C GLY A 740 0.83 37.22 1.91
N GLY A 741 -0.11 36.51 1.29
CA GLY A 741 0.10 35.14 0.80
C GLY A 741 0.63 34.16 1.86
N ASP A 742 1.63 33.37 1.48
CA ASP A 742 2.09 32.24 2.28
C ASP A 742 2.77 32.60 3.62
N VAL A 743 3.32 33.81 3.75
CA VAL A 743 3.97 34.25 5.00
C VAL A 743 2.92 34.54 6.06
N ARG A 744 1.80 35.18 5.68
CA ARG A 744 0.65 35.42 6.59
C ARG A 744 0.12 34.10 7.14
N LEU A 745 -0.11 33.14 6.26
CA LEU A 745 -0.58 31.80 6.64
C LEU A 745 0.41 31.09 7.58
N ALA A 746 1.72 31.29 7.38
CA ALA A 746 2.75 30.68 8.23
C ALA A 746 2.70 31.28 9.63
N ALA A 747 2.48 32.60 9.72
CA ALA A 747 2.38 33.30 10.99
C ALA A 747 1.14 32.88 11.78
N LEU A 748 -0.01 32.75 11.12
CA LEU A 748 -1.25 32.24 11.73
C LEU A 748 -1.06 30.81 12.29
N ASN A 749 -0.40 29.92 11.54
CA ASN A 749 -0.10 28.56 12.00
C ASN A 749 0.96 28.55 13.11
N ALA A 750 2.00 29.39 13.05
CA ALA A 750 3.01 29.49 14.10
C ALA A 750 2.41 29.97 15.44
N LEU A 751 1.43 30.87 15.39
CA LEU A 751 0.70 31.36 16.57
C LEU A 751 -0.06 30.24 17.31
N LEU A 752 -0.38 29.11 16.65
CA LEU A 752 -0.98 27.94 17.32
C LEU A 752 -0.11 27.43 18.47
N SER A 753 1.19 27.66 18.46
CA SER A 753 2.10 27.17 19.50
C SER A 753 2.07 28.00 20.80
N PHE A 754 1.31 29.10 20.87
CA PHE A 754 1.29 30.02 22.01
C PHE A 754 -0.11 30.13 22.64
N ASP A 755 -0.16 30.20 23.97
CA ASP A 755 -1.38 30.51 24.75
C ASP A 755 -1.28 31.94 25.29
N ASP A 756 -1.27 32.93 24.39
CA ASP A 756 -1.17 34.35 24.73
C ASP A 756 -2.54 35.04 24.52
N PRO A 757 -3.10 35.70 25.55
CA PRO A 757 -4.44 36.27 25.49
C PRO A 757 -4.58 37.43 24.50
N SER A 758 -3.46 38.01 24.02
CA SER A 758 -3.47 39.09 23.04
C SER A 758 -3.66 38.61 21.59
N ILE A 759 -3.51 37.31 21.33
CA ILE A 759 -3.61 36.74 19.98
C ILE A 759 -5.03 36.84 19.44
N ALA A 760 -6.01 36.30 20.17
CA ALA A 760 -7.38 36.24 19.68
C ALA A 760 -7.98 37.64 19.37
N PRO A 761 -7.85 38.67 20.24
CA PRO A 761 -8.32 40.01 19.92
C PRO A 761 -7.68 40.62 18.66
N ALA A 762 -6.37 40.41 18.46
CA ALA A 762 -5.64 40.92 17.29
C ALA A 762 -6.14 40.28 15.98
N ILE A 763 -6.23 38.94 15.96
CA ILE A 763 -6.70 38.20 14.79
C ILE A 763 -8.18 38.50 14.49
N LEU A 764 -9.03 38.62 15.51
CA LEU A 764 -10.44 38.99 15.33
C LEU A 764 -10.61 40.40 14.77
N ALA A 765 -9.69 41.34 15.06
CA ALA A 765 -9.76 42.71 14.55
C ALA A 765 -9.47 42.80 13.04
N CYS A 766 -8.56 41.98 12.53
CA CYS A 766 -8.21 41.94 11.10
C CYS A 766 -8.98 40.88 10.30
N TYR A 767 -9.68 39.94 10.96
CA TYR A 767 -10.50 38.91 10.32
C TYR A 767 -11.41 39.40 9.17
N PRO A 768 -12.16 40.52 9.33
CA PRO A 768 -13.08 40.98 8.28
C PRO A 768 -12.39 41.39 6.97
N THR A 769 -11.11 41.75 7.02
CA THR A 769 -10.33 42.21 5.86
C THR A 769 -9.36 41.14 5.33
N MET A 770 -9.34 39.94 5.93
CA MET A 770 -8.51 38.83 5.47
C MET A 770 -9.04 38.18 4.18
N PRO A 771 -8.15 37.75 3.26
CA PRO A 771 -8.52 36.88 2.15
C PRO A 771 -8.99 35.49 2.64
N ASP A 772 -9.68 34.74 1.77
CA ASP A 772 -10.33 33.46 2.13
C ASP A 772 -9.39 32.43 2.76
N ASP A 773 -8.22 32.22 2.17
CA ASP A 773 -7.19 31.29 2.66
C ASP A 773 -6.71 31.68 4.07
N ALA A 774 -6.46 32.97 4.29
CA ALA A 774 -6.06 33.49 5.59
C ALA A 774 -7.18 33.41 6.63
N ARG A 775 -8.45 33.56 6.22
CA ARG A 775 -9.60 33.35 7.13
C ARG A 775 -9.66 31.92 7.63
N VAL A 776 -9.47 30.92 6.77
CA VAL A 776 -9.47 29.51 7.18
C VAL A 776 -8.35 29.21 8.19
N ALA A 777 -7.14 29.72 7.96
CA ALA A 777 -6.03 29.58 8.90
C ALA A 777 -6.29 30.32 10.23
N ALA A 778 -6.88 31.53 10.18
CA ALA A 778 -7.26 32.31 11.35
C ALA A 778 -8.37 31.62 12.16
N GLU A 779 -9.37 31.03 11.50
CA GLU A 779 -10.41 30.23 12.14
C GLU A 779 -9.82 29.01 12.86
N THR A 780 -8.90 28.30 12.20
CA THR A 780 -8.18 27.15 12.79
C THR A 780 -7.45 27.57 14.07
N LEU A 781 -6.72 28.69 14.01
CA LEU A 781 -6.05 29.28 15.18
C LEU A 781 -7.03 29.63 16.30
N LEU A 782 -8.13 30.30 15.97
CA LEU A 782 -9.10 30.78 16.95
C LEU A 782 -9.90 29.63 17.57
N ALA A 783 -10.24 28.58 16.83
CA ALA A 783 -10.98 27.44 17.33
C ALA A 783 -10.14 26.44 18.14
N ALA A 784 -8.80 26.49 18.01
CA ALA A 784 -7.92 25.48 18.61
C ALA A 784 -7.95 25.44 20.15
N ARG A 785 -8.17 26.58 20.83
CA ARG A 785 -8.16 26.70 22.30
C ARG A 785 -9.46 27.26 22.84
N LYS A 786 -9.79 26.90 24.08
CA LYS A 786 -11.00 27.35 24.78
C LYS A 786 -11.16 28.89 24.78
N ALA A 787 -10.12 29.63 25.17
CA ALA A 787 -10.23 31.09 25.32
C ALA A 787 -10.46 31.81 23.99
N SER A 788 -9.72 31.41 22.94
CA SER A 788 -9.86 31.98 21.60
C SER A 788 -11.16 31.53 20.92
N ALA A 789 -11.60 30.30 21.16
CA ALA A 789 -12.87 29.76 20.65
C ALA A 789 -14.04 30.56 21.21
N LEU A 790 -14.02 30.85 22.51
CA LEU A 790 -15.03 31.67 23.16
C LEU A 790 -15.03 33.10 22.60
N ALA A 791 -13.85 33.71 22.39
CA ALA A 791 -13.75 35.05 21.81
C ALA A 791 -14.29 35.13 20.37
N LEU A 792 -14.04 34.10 19.56
CA LEU A 792 -14.61 33.97 18.21
C LEU A 792 -16.14 33.85 18.27
N LEU A 793 -16.66 32.94 19.10
CA LEU A 793 -18.10 32.75 19.26
C LEU A 793 -18.82 34.00 19.77
N GLU A 794 -18.20 34.74 20.69
CA GLU A 794 -18.73 36.01 21.18
C GLU A 794 -18.67 37.12 20.10
N ALA A 795 -17.64 37.16 19.26
CA ALA A 795 -17.56 38.08 18.13
C ALA A 795 -18.66 37.80 17.09
N ILE A 796 -18.93 36.52 16.80
CA ILE A 796 -20.00 36.10 15.90
C ILE A 796 -21.36 36.45 16.50
N ASN A 797 -21.55 36.13 17.79
CA ASN A 797 -22.80 36.42 18.48
C ASN A 797 -23.09 37.93 18.60
N ALA A 798 -22.05 38.75 18.66
CA ALA A 798 -22.17 40.21 18.65
C ALA A 798 -22.35 40.80 17.23
N GLY A 799 -22.41 39.96 16.18
CA GLY A 799 -22.54 40.40 14.79
C GLY A 799 -21.29 41.05 14.21
N ARG A 800 -20.14 40.97 14.89
CA ARG A 800 -18.86 41.51 14.39
C ARG A 800 -18.22 40.62 13.32
N ILE A 801 -18.53 39.33 13.34
CA ILE A 801 -18.15 38.36 12.31
C ILE A 801 -19.42 37.69 11.81
N ASP A 802 -19.59 37.65 10.49
CA ASP A 802 -20.72 36.94 9.90
C ASP A 802 -20.60 35.44 10.18
N ARG A 803 -21.64 34.84 10.76
CA ARG A 803 -21.73 33.40 11.00
C ARG A 803 -21.58 32.57 9.73
N ALA A 804 -21.96 33.12 8.57
CA ALA A 804 -21.85 32.44 7.28
C ALA A 804 -20.41 32.41 6.75
N ALA A 805 -19.52 33.25 7.30
CA ALA A 805 -18.11 33.29 6.95
C ALA A 805 -17.26 32.27 7.73
N ILE A 806 -17.85 31.50 8.65
CA ILE A 806 -17.16 30.46 9.42
C ILE A 806 -17.29 29.12 8.71
N THR A 807 -16.17 28.43 8.49
CA THR A 807 -16.19 27.13 7.83
C THR A 807 -16.88 26.06 8.70
N PRO A 808 -17.55 25.07 8.08
CA PRO A 808 -18.14 23.95 8.80
C PRO A 808 -17.12 23.20 9.68
N GLU A 809 -15.87 23.08 9.23
CA GLU A 809 -14.81 22.42 10.01
C GLU A 809 -14.46 23.16 11.30
N THR A 810 -14.41 24.49 11.24
CA THR A 810 -14.24 25.33 12.43
C THR A 810 -15.41 25.17 13.38
N VAL A 811 -16.66 25.15 12.88
CA VAL A 811 -17.84 24.90 13.72
C VAL A 811 -17.76 23.53 14.40
N ARG A 812 -17.31 22.49 13.68
CA ARG A 812 -17.09 21.15 14.25
C ARG A 812 -16.01 21.14 15.32
N THR A 813 -14.88 21.81 15.07
CA THR A 813 -13.80 21.98 16.06
C THR A 813 -14.31 22.71 17.30
N LEU A 814 -15.13 23.75 17.13
CA LEU A 814 -15.80 24.46 18.23
C LEU A 814 -16.78 23.55 19.00
N SER A 815 -17.48 22.65 18.29
CA SER A 815 -18.47 21.74 18.88
C SER A 815 -17.89 20.64 19.76
N VAL A 816 -16.62 20.27 19.55
CA VAL A 816 -15.95 19.21 20.34
C VAL A 816 -15.30 19.73 21.63
N HIS A 817 -15.27 21.06 21.83
CA HIS A 817 -14.88 21.62 23.12
C HIS A 817 -15.86 21.17 24.20
N ARG A 818 -15.33 20.66 25.33
CA ARG A 818 -16.15 20.22 26.46
C ARG A 818 -16.62 21.36 27.37
N ASP A 819 -16.40 22.61 26.96
CA ASP A 819 -16.78 23.79 27.76
C ASP A 819 -18.27 24.11 27.60
N PRO A 820 -19.06 24.17 28.70
CA PRO A 820 -20.50 24.40 28.64
C PRO A 820 -20.90 25.71 27.94
N ARG A 821 -20.09 26.78 28.03
CA ARG A 821 -20.41 28.05 27.37
C ARG A 821 -20.21 27.96 25.86
N ILE A 822 -19.14 27.30 25.42
CA ILE A 822 -18.88 27.05 24.00
C ILE A 822 -20.00 26.20 23.41
N VAL A 823 -20.36 25.09 24.08
CA VAL A 823 -21.47 24.22 23.65
C VAL A 823 -22.77 24.99 23.50
N ALA A 824 -23.12 25.84 24.49
CA ALA A 824 -24.34 26.65 24.43
C ALA A 824 -24.32 27.70 23.30
N LEU A 825 -23.18 28.35 23.07
CA LEU A 825 -23.02 29.34 21.99
C LEU A 825 -23.09 28.68 20.62
N VAL A 826 -22.42 27.54 20.42
CA VAL A 826 -22.47 26.77 19.18
C VAL A 826 -23.89 26.30 18.88
N ALA A 827 -24.58 25.71 19.87
CA ALA A 827 -25.96 25.27 19.70
C ALA A 827 -26.93 26.43 19.37
N ARG A 828 -26.67 27.64 19.90
CA ARG A 828 -27.47 28.84 19.59
C ARG A 828 -27.18 29.38 18.19
N LEU A 829 -25.91 29.44 17.80
CA LEU A 829 -25.48 30.05 16.53
C LEU A 829 -25.71 29.11 15.34
N TRP A 830 -25.58 27.80 15.56
CA TRP A 830 -25.80 26.73 14.58
C TRP A 830 -26.63 25.58 15.17
N PRO A 831 -27.95 25.77 15.37
CA PRO A 831 -28.84 24.74 15.92
C PRO A 831 -28.94 23.46 15.08
N ASN A 832 -28.49 23.50 13.82
CA ASN A 832 -28.44 22.35 12.90
C ASN A 832 -26.99 21.89 12.60
N ALA A 833 -26.01 22.20 13.46
CA ALA A 833 -24.61 21.79 13.24
C ALA A 833 -24.40 20.26 13.23
N GLN A 834 -25.40 19.48 13.62
CA GLN A 834 -25.45 18.02 13.47
C GLN A 834 -26.27 17.63 12.22
N GLY A 835 -25.73 17.92 11.04
CA GLY A 835 -26.19 17.37 9.76
C GLY A 835 -27.53 17.89 9.22
N ALA A 836 -27.58 18.18 7.92
CA ALA A 836 -28.84 18.36 7.21
C ALA A 836 -29.59 17.02 7.09
N ALA A 837 -30.91 17.04 7.19
CA ALA A 837 -31.73 15.83 7.04
C ALA A 837 -31.50 15.17 5.65
N THR A 838 -31.30 13.85 5.64
CA THR A 838 -31.00 13.01 4.46
C THR A 838 -31.94 13.25 3.27
N GLU A 839 -33.17 13.66 3.51
CA GLU A 839 -34.18 13.96 2.49
C GLU A 839 -33.90 15.27 1.72
N GLN A 840 -33.35 16.29 2.39
CA GLN A 840 -32.99 17.56 1.74
C GLN A 840 -31.77 17.39 0.83
N LEU A 841 -30.79 16.59 1.27
CA LEU A 841 -29.61 16.25 0.46
C LEU A 841 -29.99 15.45 -0.79
N ARG A 842 -30.94 14.50 -0.68
CA ARG A 842 -31.48 13.76 -1.83
C ARG A 842 -32.12 14.69 -2.87
N ARG A 843 -32.98 15.62 -2.43
CA ARG A 843 -33.62 16.60 -3.33
C ARG A 843 -32.61 17.50 -4.04
N GLU A 844 -31.52 17.86 -3.35
CA GLU A 844 -30.47 18.67 -3.97
C GLU A 844 -29.66 17.87 -4.99
N VAL A 845 -29.35 16.60 -4.73
CA VAL A 845 -28.72 15.72 -5.74
C VAL A 845 -29.62 15.58 -6.97
N GLU A 846 -30.93 15.39 -6.79
CA GLU A 846 -31.89 15.31 -7.91
C GLU A 846 -31.96 16.62 -8.72
N ARG A 847 -31.96 17.78 -8.04
CA ARG A 847 -31.92 19.10 -8.67
C ARG A 847 -30.66 19.28 -9.50
N LEU A 848 -29.50 18.94 -8.94
CA LEU A 848 -28.21 19.07 -9.61
C LEU A 848 -28.05 18.09 -10.78
N ASP A 849 -28.60 16.86 -10.69
CA ASP A 849 -28.62 15.90 -11.80
C ASP A 849 -29.46 16.45 -12.97
N ALA A 850 -30.65 16.98 -12.68
CA ALA A 850 -31.49 17.63 -13.68
C ALA A 850 -30.80 18.85 -14.31
N LEU A 851 -30.15 19.68 -13.49
CA LEU A 851 -29.43 20.88 -13.95
C LEU A 851 -28.26 20.53 -14.85
N ALA A 852 -27.45 19.53 -14.47
CA ALA A 852 -26.29 19.05 -15.23
C ALA A 852 -26.67 18.40 -16.58
N ARG A 853 -27.94 18.01 -16.75
CA ARG A 853 -28.51 17.47 -17.99
C ARG A 853 -29.26 18.51 -18.83
N SER A 854 -29.38 19.74 -18.36
CA SER A 854 -30.16 20.81 -19.01
C SER A 854 -29.26 21.85 -19.68
N GLY A 855 -29.64 22.33 -20.87
CA GLY A 855 -29.04 23.51 -21.53
C GLY A 855 -27.63 23.32 -22.13
N ALA A 856 -27.12 24.39 -22.73
CA ALA A 856 -25.72 24.47 -23.16
C ALA A 856 -24.81 24.81 -21.97
N ALA A 857 -23.62 24.19 -21.91
CA ALA A 857 -22.62 24.39 -20.86
C ALA A 857 -21.25 24.73 -21.46
N ASP A 858 -20.52 25.64 -20.83
CA ASP A 858 -19.22 26.14 -21.24
C ASP A 858 -18.13 25.58 -20.31
N ARG A 859 -17.33 24.65 -20.84
CA ARG A 859 -16.27 23.99 -20.06
C ARG A 859 -15.13 24.94 -19.68
N ALA A 860 -14.85 25.97 -20.48
CA ALA A 860 -13.79 26.93 -20.18
C ALA A 860 -14.17 27.79 -18.96
N LYS A 861 -15.44 28.22 -18.89
CA LYS A 861 -15.98 28.87 -17.69
C LYS A 861 -16.02 27.92 -16.50
N GLY A 862 -16.36 26.65 -16.74
CA GLY A 862 -16.31 25.59 -15.73
C GLY A 862 -14.92 25.37 -15.14
N LYS A 863 -13.86 25.45 -15.95
CA LYS A 863 -12.45 25.39 -15.49
C LYS A 863 -12.11 26.53 -14.54
N ALA A 864 -12.56 27.75 -14.84
CA ALA A 864 -12.34 28.90 -13.96
C ALA A 864 -13.04 28.72 -12.60
N VAL A 865 -14.30 28.24 -12.60
CA VAL A 865 -15.04 27.93 -11.37
C VAL A 865 -14.35 26.80 -10.58
N TYR A 866 -13.87 25.77 -11.27
CA TYR A 866 -13.11 24.68 -10.66
C TYR A 866 -11.88 25.20 -9.93
N LEU A 867 -11.00 25.95 -10.60
CA LEU A 867 -9.76 26.46 -10.01
C LEU A 867 -10.02 27.35 -8.79
N GLY A 868 -11.09 28.14 -8.80
CA GLY A 868 -11.47 29.00 -7.68
C GLY A 868 -12.07 28.27 -6.47
N LEU A 869 -12.63 27.07 -6.66
CA LEU A 869 -13.42 26.37 -5.64
C LEU A 869 -12.87 24.97 -5.32
N CYS A 870 -12.90 24.06 -6.28
CA CYS A 870 -12.50 22.66 -6.11
C CYS A 870 -10.97 22.48 -6.24
N GLY A 871 -10.33 23.25 -7.11
CA GLY A 871 -8.91 23.21 -7.43
C GLY A 871 -8.01 23.65 -6.26
N LYS A 872 -8.56 24.28 -5.23
CA LYS A 872 -7.85 24.56 -3.98
C LYS A 872 -7.42 23.27 -3.27
N CYS A 873 -8.26 22.23 -3.34
CA CYS A 873 -8.02 20.96 -2.67
C CYS A 873 -7.63 19.84 -3.63
N HIS A 874 -8.16 19.86 -4.85
CA HIS A 874 -8.07 18.74 -5.77
C HIS A 874 -7.20 19.07 -6.99
N VAL A 875 -6.47 18.07 -7.48
CA VAL A 875 -5.84 18.10 -8.80
C VAL A 875 -6.83 17.64 -9.87
N LEU A 876 -6.91 18.35 -11.00
CA LEU A 876 -7.61 17.90 -12.21
C LEU A 876 -6.78 18.29 -13.44
N PHE A 877 -6.39 17.29 -14.23
CA PHE A 877 -5.50 17.44 -15.37
C PHE A 877 -4.16 18.12 -15.06
N GLY A 878 -3.61 17.85 -13.87
CA GLY A 878 -2.33 18.40 -13.42
C GLY A 878 -2.42 19.80 -12.77
N GLU A 879 -3.61 20.39 -12.68
CA GLU A 879 -3.83 21.69 -12.04
C GLU A 879 -4.62 21.54 -10.73
N GLY A 880 -4.16 22.20 -9.65
CA GLY A 880 -4.86 22.29 -8.36
C GLY A 880 -4.02 21.82 -7.16
N GLY A 881 -4.69 21.58 -6.02
CA GLY A 881 -4.08 21.27 -4.72
C GLY A 881 -4.00 19.79 -4.38
N HIS A 882 -3.23 19.45 -3.34
CA HIS A 882 -2.97 18.08 -2.87
C HIS A 882 -3.57 17.79 -1.48
N VAL A 883 -4.71 18.41 -1.17
CA VAL A 883 -5.44 18.18 0.09
C VAL A 883 -6.48 17.07 -0.09
N GLY A 884 -7.27 17.16 -1.16
CA GLY A 884 -8.23 16.16 -1.57
C GLY A 884 -7.66 15.22 -2.65
N PRO A 885 -8.40 14.15 -2.99
CA PRO A 885 -7.98 13.21 -4.02
C PRO A 885 -7.78 13.87 -5.39
N ASP A 886 -6.78 13.39 -6.14
CA ASP A 886 -6.63 13.76 -7.56
C ASP A 886 -7.86 13.33 -8.35
N LEU A 887 -8.64 14.31 -8.78
CA LEU A 887 -9.88 14.15 -9.51
C LEU A 887 -9.66 13.76 -10.95
N THR A 888 -8.49 13.95 -11.57
CA THR A 888 -8.15 13.49 -12.94
C THR A 888 -8.47 12.02 -13.15
N SER A 889 -8.36 11.27 -12.05
CA SER A 889 -8.62 9.85 -11.88
C SER A 889 -10.04 9.38 -11.79
N TYR A 890 -10.86 10.29 -11.32
CA TYR A 890 -12.04 9.90 -10.60
C TYR A 890 -13.10 9.46 -11.60
N GLY A 891 -14.05 8.64 -11.16
CA GLY A 891 -15.21 8.25 -11.97
C GLY A 891 -16.18 9.42 -12.16
N ARG A 892 -15.69 10.58 -12.64
CA ARG A 892 -16.43 11.84 -12.75
C ARG A 892 -17.61 11.71 -13.71
N ASN A 893 -17.60 10.71 -14.58
CA ASN A 893 -18.71 10.37 -15.48
C ASN A 893 -19.92 9.76 -14.76
N ASP A 894 -19.72 9.17 -13.57
CA ASP A 894 -20.80 8.75 -12.67
C ASP A 894 -21.35 9.99 -11.95
N LEU A 895 -22.22 10.71 -12.66
CA LEU A 895 -22.82 11.94 -12.18
C LEU A 895 -23.57 11.74 -10.84
N PRO A 896 -24.39 10.69 -10.63
CA PRO A 896 -25.01 10.45 -9.33
C PRO A 896 -24.01 10.33 -8.18
N ASN A 897 -22.92 9.58 -8.36
CA ASN A 897 -21.91 9.43 -7.31
C ASN A 897 -21.08 10.71 -7.11
N LEU A 898 -20.73 11.41 -8.20
CA LEU A 898 -20.05 12.70 -8.14
C LEU A 898 -20.89 13.73 -7.36
N LEU A 899 -22.19 13.84 -7.67
CA LEU A 899 -23.10 14.76 -6.99
C LEU A 899 -23.30 14.38 -5.53
N ARG A 900 -23.40 13.09 -5.21
CA ARG A 900 -23.49 12.63 -3.83
C ARG A 900 -22.27 13.06 -3.03
N ASN A 901 -21.06 12.87 -3.56
CA ASN A 901 -19.82 13.27 -2.88
C ASN A 901 -19.66 14.80 -2.76
N ILE A 902 -20.26 15.59 -3.68
CA ILE A 902 -20.23 17.06 -3.61
C ILE A 902 -21.26 17.60 -2.61
N VAL A 903 -22.46 17.02 -2.58
CA VAL A 903 -23.58 17.46 -1.74
C VAL A 903 -23.45 16.95 -0.31
N ASP A 904 -22.96 15.72 -0.15
CA ASP A 904 -22.80 15.00 1.12
C ASP A 904 -21.41 14.33 1.19
N PRO A 905 -20.34 15.13 1.37
CA PRO A 905 -18.97 14.62 1.43
C PRO A 905 -18.67 13.71 2.64
N ASP A 906 -19.55 13.69 3.64
CA ASP A 906 -19.44 12.85 4.83
C ASP A 906 -20.03 11.45 4.62
N ALA A 907 -20.88 11.27 3.60
CA ALA A 907 -21.47 9.97 3.27
C ALA A 907 -20.43 8.89 2.96
N GLU A 908 -19.31 9.29 2.36
CA GLU A 908 -18.21 8.38 2.02
C GLU A 908 -16.86 9.12 2.00
N ILE A 909 -16.06 8.94 3.07
CA ILE A 909 -14.70 9.47 3.14
C ILE A 909 -13.72 8.42 2.63
N ARG A 910 -13.06 8.72 1.51
CA ARG A 910 -12.09 7.82 0.89
C ARG A 910 -10.93 7.49 1.84
N GLU A 911 -10.51 6.23 1.79
CA GLU A 911 -9.29 5.73 2.44
C GLU A 911 -8.06 6.59 2.08
N GLY A 912 -7.31 7.05 3.09
CA GLY A 912 -6.19 7.97 2.94
C GLY A 912 -6.51 9.47 3.08
N TYR A 913 -7.80 9.84 3.13
CA TYR A 913 -8.26 11.24 3.26
C TYR A 913 -9.13 11.44 4.51
N GLN A 914 -8.98 10.56 5.52
CA GLN A 914 -9.71 10.70 6.78
C GLN A 914 -9.08 11.79 7.65
N THR A 915 -9.90 12.73 8.09
CA THR A 915 -9.52 13.73 9.08
C THR A 915 -9.34 13.06 10.45
N VAL A 916 -8.28 13.43 11.16
CA VAL A 916 -8.08 13.07 12.56
C VAL A 916 -8.14 14.33 13.42
N GLN A 917 -8.73 14.19 14.61
CA GLN A 917 -8.65 15.17 15.67
C GLN A 917 -7.57 14.75 16.67
N VAL A 918 -6.68 15.67 17.00
CA VAL A 918 -5.61 15.48 17.96
C VAL A 918 -5.81 16.45 19.11
N ALA A 919 -6.08 15.89 20.29
CA ALA A 919 -6.08 16.63 21.54
C ALA A 919 -4.68 16.57 22.15
N THR A 920 -4.15 17.72 22.51
CA THR A 920 -2.81 17.85 23.12
C THR A 920 -2.91 18.20 24.59
N LYS A 921 -1.87 17.82 25.35
CA LYS A 921 -1.75 18.11 26.79
C LYS A 921 -1.71 19.61 27.12
N ASP A 922 -1.38 20.46 26.14
CA ASP A 922 -1.40 21.92 26.25
C ASP A 922 -2.77 22.53 25.86
N GLY A 923 -3.82 21.71 25.77
CA GLY A 923 -5.20 22.14 25.62
C GLY A 923 -5.60 22.54 24.20
N ARG A 924 -4.79 22.23 23.19
CA ARG A 924 -5.16 22.43 21.78
C ARG A 924 -6.01 21.25 21.30
N ILE A 925 -7.00 21.58 20.47
CA ILE A 925 -7.71 20.63 19.63
C ILE A 925 -7.35 20.95 18.19
N LEU A 926 -6.61 20.06 17.54
CA LEU A 926 -6.14 20.20 16.16
C LEU A 926 -6.90 19.22 15.26
N SER A 927 -7.20 19.62 14.03
CA SER A 927 -7.91 18.78 13.05
C SER A 927 -7.19 18.82 11.70
N GLY A 928 -7.00 17.66 11.05
CA GLY A 928 -6.35 17.57 9.74
C GLY A 928 -6.12 16.13 9.26
N LEU A 929 -5.57 15.97 8.07
CA LEU A 929 -5.14 14.67 7.53
C LEU A 929 -3.81 14.25 8.14
N LEU A 930 -3.69 13.02 8.64
CA LEU A 930 -2.40 12.51 9.10
C LEU A 930 -1.50 12.19 7.90
N THR A 931 -0.51 13.02 7.62
CA THR A 931 0.38 12.89 6.46
C THR A 931 1.66 12.13 6.79
N GLU A 932 2.18 12.30 8.01
CA GLU A 932 3.37 11.59 8.51
C GLU A 932 3.20 11.20 9.97
N GLN A 933 3.82 10.09 10.37
CA GLN A 933 3.88 9.66 11.76
C GLN A 933 5.16 8.86 12.01
N ASP A 934 5.91 9.25 13.04
CA ASP A 934 7.08 8.54 13.54
C ASP A 934 6.97 8.32 15.07
N PRO A 935 7.90 7.59 15.72
CA PRO A 935 7.82 7.33 17.16
C PRO A 935 7.80 8.57 18.07
N GLN A 936 8.26 9.72 17.58
CA GLN A 936 8.45 10.97 18.34
C GLN A 936 7.60 12.13 17.82
N SER A 937 7.07 12.09 16.61
CA SER A 937 6.24 13.16 16.02
C SER A 937 5.10 12.65 15.12
N LEU A 938 4.08 13.49 14.94
CA LEU A 938 3.05 13.34 13.92
C LEU A 938 2.90 14.65 13.14
N VAL A 939 2.46 14.54 11.89
CA VAL A 939 2.21 15.70 11.01
C VAL A 939 0.77 15.66 10.51
N LEU A 940 0.02 16.74 10.75
CA LEU A 940 -1.36 16.91 10.31
C LEU A 940 -1.44 17.96 9.20
N ARG A 941 -2.01 17.62 8.05
CA ARG A 941 -2.34 18.59 7.01
C ARG A 941 -3.73 19.18 7.23
N GLY A 942 -3.79 20.48 7.54
CA GLY A 942 -5.04 21.22 7.72
C GLY A 942 -5.82 21.43 6.42
N ALA A 943 -7.05 21.94 6.55
CA ALA A 943 -7.89 22.31 5.40
C ALA A 943 -7.30 23.45 4.54
N ASP A 944 -6.39 24.23 5.12
CA ASP A 944 -5.56 25.25 4.46
C ASP A 944 -4.42 24.65 3.63
N GLY A 945 -4.25 23.32 3.66
CA GLY A 945 -3.22 22.58 2.95
C GLY A 945 -1.85 22.58 3.62
N ARG A 946 -1.75 23.06 4.87
CA ARG A 946 -0.47 23.17 5.59
C ARG A 946 -0.28 22.12 6.66
N ASP A 947 0.98 21.79 6.89
CA ASP A 947 1.39 20.75 7.82
C ASP A 947 1.65 21.31 9.21
N ILE A 948 0.94 20.78 10.21
CA ILE A 948 1.08 21.07 11.63
C ILE A 948 1.81 19.88 12.27
N ALA A 949 3.06 20.08 12.69
CA ALA A 949 3.82 19.07 13.41
C ALA A 949 3.49 19.09 14.91
N VAL A 950 3.18 17.92 15.48
CA VAL A 950 2.90 17.74 16.91
C VAL A 950 3.83 16.68 17.48
N ARG A 951 4.47 16.98 18.62
CA ARG A 951 5.31 16.02 19.32
C ARG A 951 4.45 14.89 19.88
N ARG A 952 4.87 13.64 19.71
CA ARG A 952 4.10 12.47 20.16
C ARG A 952 3.88 12.47 21.68
N GLU A 953 4.82 13.01 22.44
CA GLU A 953 4.72 13.19 23.90
C GLU A 953 3.68 14.25 24.32
N ASP A 954 3.39 15.23 23.46
CA ASP A 954 2.39 16.28 23.70
C ASP A 954 0.98 15.80 23.36
N VAL A 955 0.82 14.67 22.66
CA VAL A 955 -0.48 14.11 22.33
C VAL A 955 -1.10 13.44 23.54
N GLU A 956 -2.30 13.87 23.88
CA GLU A 956 -3.16 13.21 24.85
C GLU A 956 -4.04 12.16 24.15
N GLU A 957 -4.65 12.52 23.03
CA GLU A 957 -5.60 11.67 22.33
C GLU A 957 -5.62 11.92 20.82
N ILE A 958 -5.81 10.86 20.03
CA ILE A 958 -6.06 10.95 18.58
C ILE A 958 -7.38 10.25 18.30
N ARG A 959 -8.34 10.94 17.67
CA ARG A 959 -9.64 10.40 17.26
C ARG A 959 -9.83 10.53 15.76
N GLY A 960 -10.34 9.50 15.10
CA GLY A 960 -10.81 9.63 13.73
C GLY A 960 -12.10 10.44 13.66
N SER A 961 -12.16 11.42 12.76
CA SER A 961 -13.40 12.13 12.45
C SER A 961 -14.27 11.29 11.51
N ARG A 962 -15.60 11.36 11.69
CA ARG A 962 -16.57 10.84 10.72
C ARG A 962 -16.92 11.86 9.63
N HIS A 963 -16.27 13.03 9.66
CA HIS A 963 -16.53 14.16 8.77
C HIS A 963 -15.31 14.44 7.89
N SER A 964 -15.58 14.73 6.62
CA SER A 964 -14.63 15.08 5.59
C SER A 964 -14.06 16.49 5.77
N LEU A 965 -12.81 16.71 5.33
CA LEU A 965 -12.28 18.07 5.14
C LEU A 965 -12.99 18.82 4.00
N MET A 966 -13.65 18.11 3.08
CA MET A 966 -14.43 18.74 2.02
C MET A 966 -15.66 19.44 2.62
N PRO A 967 -15.87 20.75 2.37
CA PRO A 967 -17.00 21.49 2.95
C PRO A 967 -18.36 21.02 2.40
N GLU A 968 -19.35 20.89 3.28
CA GLU A 968 -20.75 20.73 2.87
C GLU A 968 -21.30 22.00 2.20
N GLY A 969 -22.17 21.83 1.19
CA GLY A 969 -22.85 22.96 0.55
C GLY A 969 -21.91 23.88 -0.24
N ILE A 970 -20.76 23.38 -0.69
CA ILE A 970 -19.74 24.12 -1.45
C ILE A 970 -20.29 24.81 -2.72
N LEU A 971 -21.40 24.31 -3.27
CA LEU A 971 -22.06 24.87 -4.45
C LEU A 971 -23.01 26.05 -4.16
N LYS A 972 -23.38 26.32 -2.89
CA LYS A 972 -24.36 27.36 -2.52
C LYS A 972 -24.05 28.77 -3.06
N PRO A 973 -22.78 29.21 -3.17
CA PRO A 973 -22.47 30.54 -3.71
C PRO A 973 -22.64 30.67 -5.22
N LEU A 974 -22.82 29.54 -5.94
CA LEU A 974 -22.86 29.51 -7.39
C LEU A 974 -24.30 29.59 -7.91
N ASP A 975 -24.50 30.25 -9.04
CA ASP A 975 -25.76 30.18 -9.77
C ASP A 975 -25.86 28.89 -10.62
N ASP A 976 -27.06 28.61 -11.13
CA ASP A 976 -27.33 27.40 -11.91
C ASP A 976 -26.51 27.30 -13.21
N ALA A 977 -26.09 28.42 -13.80
CA ALA A 977 -25.24 28.39 -14.99
C ALA A 977 -23.79 28.02 -14.63
N GLN A 978 -23.25 28.61 -13.56
CA GLN A 978 -21.92 28.31 -13.04
C GLN A 978 -21.79 26.86 -12.56
N ILE A 979 -22.81 26.34 -11.87
CA ILE A 979 -22.85 24.94 -11.43
C ILE A 979 -22.85 24.00 -12.65
N ARG A 980 -23.66 24.31 -13.67
CA ARG A 980 -23.71 23.52 -14.90
C ARG A 980 -22.37 23.51 -15.64
N ASP A 981 -21.73 24.66 -15.76
CA ASP A 981 -20.42 24.81 -16.38
C ASP A 981 -19.34 24.03 -15.60
N LEU A 982 -19.33 24.14 -14.27
CA LEU A 982 -18.45 23.40 -13.37
C LEU A 982 -18.63 21.88 -13.53
N LEU A 983 -19.86 21.37 -13.47
CA LEU A 983 -20.14 19.94 -13.62
C LEU A 983 -19.77 19.44 -15.04
N SER A 984 -19.95 20.27 -16.06
CA SER A 984 -19.51 19.98 -17.44
C SER A 984 -17.98 19.87 -17.54
N TYR A 985 -17.24 20.76 -16.87
CA TYR A 985 -15.79 20.70 -16.82
C TYR A 985 -15.27 19.52 -16.00
N LEU A 986 -15.81 19.29 -14.80
CA LEU A 986 -15.48 18.13 -13.97
C LEU A 986 -15.69 16.83 -14.74
N ARG A 987 -16.71 16.74 -15.60
CA ARG A 987 -16.98 15.57 -16.44
C ARG A 987 -16.18 15.50 -17.75
N SER A 988 -15.23 16.41 -17.95
CA SER A 988 -14.34 16.35 -19.11
C SER A 988 -13.42 15.14 -18.99
N SER A 989 -13.15 14.47 -20.12
CA SER A 989 -12.25 13.33 -20.19
C SER A 989 -10.79 13.72 -20.47
N GLN A 990 -10.54 14.97 -20.88
CA GLN A 990 -9.24 15.51 -21.26
C GLN A 990 -9.08 16.97 -20.80
N PRO A 991 -7.84 17.48 -20.65
CA PRO A 991 -7.60 18.89 -20.39
C PRO A 991 -8.22 19.77 -21.47
N LEU A 992 -8.66 20.96 -21.07
CA LEU A 992 -8.97 22.03 -22.02
C LEU A 992 -7.66 22.76 -22.32
N ASN A 993 -7.26 22.74 -23.58
CA ASN A 993 -6.11 23.50 -24.08
C ASN A 993 -6.38 25.01 -24.04
#